data_AF-A0A6S7BC20-F1
#
_entry.id   AF-A0A6S7BC20-F1
#
_cell.length_a   1.000
_cell.length_b   1.000
_cell.length_c   1.000
_cell.angle_alpha   90.00
_cell.angle_beta   90.00
_cell.angle_gamma   90.00
#
_symmetry.space_group_name_H-M   'P 1'
#
loop_
_entity.id
_entity.type
_entity.pdbx_description
1 polymer ?
#
loop_
_entity_poly.entity_id
_entity_poly.type
_entity_poly.pdbx_seq_one_letter_code
_entity_poly.pdbx_strand_id
1 'polypeptide(L)'
;MASGKYFDEIELTIVSRRLYRVKKEEWDSPEDQFLRVQGSALSSLLTAANGPSHVRDVCLRVLLLFDCMLRVMGEPVLDSQIAFATERFKSLQSLFYGALGSELFINVSRATRITWAHTFHKLLERLGDETPVKFSDHIQTYNSEIPPELVMGFEGTELNNSEVKRLSPFLLTPKSGVDYNVPLAPLPPVLGDAFTKSFHDGLRAIAAPKAKDTALPDFGATFARFIRYQASNRNAPTVNQLLDPAFVQIWIVNFMEYHFMKMVRRETPVQEGTLPSLQKLWSRYQNYWKSLANKGVVAEPANAFPGGNPKLLAGTEVAHRKMVPESDGTTTLVTQKLIVPVPLHITDEAATLLVFKHLKTAFDTVQSWLRDHLDAFFSDYDRGVELANTVKSQTPDEEFNKLGYKKRKEPRGVALAVKYFKSAHGGYTDTSRVRTPIYPTLAARDGPPKELVSRYLGLPSRCDAMALMAFLASQDGRFSESSLSAATLLDANGNRINAVETDAGLTLTVLKERDSGGGWHHVVLKQDVADYVRRWIQLTTPLRNYMKDNDIPGWHNLFIYLGNPLGPTGLFDRASNISSWFRQFANSHKSRLGPLSNQITIARIRSARGVLVFLDTMDLASMARELGNDSETSLRHYLPDSLWEYFATRWLRIFQNLLIVEATKGTPYMQRALHFHSAAEMDEFLQNHAFAPLLPEDQPPAEQTDTHRNVSEVMVAASPGLFGTLLSLAAATDSAEEAGRQLTGEAVYWTEFTMRLKKYIESDAFHDRGIKRMMVDAAQNIDPSNFEEIVCV
;
A
#
# COMPACT_ATOMS: atom_id res chain seq x y z
N MET A 1 7.10 1.20 63.02
CA MET A 1 8.16 0.46 62.29
C MET A 1 7.54 0.02 60.98
N ALA A 2 7.99 0.64 59.88
CA ALA A 2 7.26 0.74 58.64
C ALA A 2 7.51 -0.48 57.73
N SER A 3 6.43 -1.21 57.44
CA SER A 3 6.31 -2.19 56.36
C SER A 3 6.22 -1.45 55.02
N GLY A 4 7.28 -1.50 54.21
CA GLY A 4 7.28 -0.96 52.85
C GLY A 4 6.59 -1.89 51.87
N LYS A 5 5.27 -1.77 51.74
CA LYS A 5 4.55 -2.17 50.52
C LYS A 5 4.85 -1.12 49.45
N TYR A 6 5.56 -1.51 48.40
CA TYR A 6 5.64 -0.79 47.12
C TYR A 6 5.51 -1.82 46.00
N PHE A 7 4.31 -2.35 45.81
CA PHE A 7 3.89 -3.03 44.59
C PHE A 7 2.40 -2.76 44.43
N ASP A 8 2.07 -1.56 43.98
CA ASP A 8 0.76 -1.28 43.40
C ASP A 8 0.97 -0.96 41.92
N GLU A 9 0.22 -1.73 41.12
CA GLU A 9 -0.25 -1.50 39.75
C GLU A 9 0.70 -1.75 38.55
N ILE A 10 0.37 -2.86 37.86
CA ILE A 10 0.69 -3.31 36.48
C ILE A 10 1.89 -4.29 36.32
N GLU A 11 1.53 -5.56 36.09
CA GLU A 11 2.19 -6.60 35.25
C GLU A 11 3.67 -6.38 34.84
N LEU A 12 4.61 -6.46 35.78
CA LEU A 12 6.04 -6.42 35.43
C LEU A 12 6.54 -7.82 35.05
N THR A 13 6.74 -8.06 33.76
CA THR A 13 7.47 -9.22 33.25
C THR A 13 8.96 -9.14 33.62
N ILE A 14 9.50 -10.13 34.31
CA ILE A 14 10.89 -10.18 34.78
C ILE A 14 11.87 -10.40 33.63
N VAL A 15 11.55 -11.27 32.67
CA VAL A 15 12.48 -11.60 31.57
C VAL A 15 11.94 -11.09 30.23
N SER A 16 12.71 -10.21 29.60
CA SER A 16 12.38 -9.59 28.32
C SER A 16 12.24 -10.58 27.15
N ARG A 17 11.16 -10.44 26.36
CA ARG A 17 10.92 -11.19 25.10
C ARG A 17 12.08 -11.17 24.08
N ARG A 18 12.97 -10.17 24.17
CA ARG A 18 14.11 -10.02 23.24
C ARG A 18 15.39 -10.71 23.70
N LEU A 19 15.53 -11.10 24.98
CA LEU A 19 16.60 -12.02 25.42
C LEU A 19 16.54 -13.36 24.67
N TYR A 20 15.41 -13.69 24.04
CA TYR A 20 15.18 -14.94 23.31
C TYR A 20 15.41 -14.86 21.80
N ARG A 21 15.68 -13.67 21.27
CA ARG A 21 16.04 -13.49 19.85
C ARG A 21 17.55 -13.47 19.69
N VAL A 22 18.20 -14.46 20.31
CA VAL A 22 19.62 -14.73 20.15
C VAL A 22 19.84 -15.17 18.70
N LYS A 23 20.72 -14.46 17.98
CA LYS A 23 21.02 -14.76 16.58
C LYS A 23 21.91 -15.99 16.48
N LYS A 24 22.01 -16.56 15.27
CA LYS A 24 22.94 -17.66 14.96
C LYS A 24 24.38 -17.35 15.40
N GLU A 25 24.85 -16.13 15.11
CA GLU A 25 26.15 -15.56 15.52
C GLU A 25 26.40 -15.61 17.05
N GLU A 26 25.35 -15.44 17.86
CA GLU A 26 25.45 -15.40 19.33
C GLU A 26 25.40 -16.80 19.96
N TRP A 27 25.07 -17.83 19.16
CA TRP A 27 25.12 -19.26 19.54
C TRP A 27 26.39 -19.99 19.07
N ASP A 28 27.33 -19.26 18.45
CA ASP A 28 28.66 -19.79 18.10
C ASP A 28 29.55 -19.92 19.35
N SER A 29 29.29 -19.10 20.39
CA SER A 29 29.86 -19.21 21.75
C SER A 29 28.74 -19.21 22.80
N PRO A 30 27.96 -20.31 22.94
CA PRO A 30 26.81 -20.36 23.84
C PRO A 30 27.20 -20.17 25.31
N GLU A 31 28.41 -20.57 25.69
CA GLU A 31 28.90 -20.54 27.08
C GLU A 31 28.92 -19.14 27.70
N ASP A 32 29.17 -18.11 26.88
CA ASP A 32 29.24 -16.71 27.33
C ASP A 32 27.86 -16.13 27.73
N GLN A 33 26.77 -16.84 27.46
CA GLN A 33 25.41 -16.39 27.74
C GLN A 33 24.89 -16.88 29.12
N PHE A 34 25.56 -17.83 29.75
CA PHE A 34 25.10 -18.47 30.99
C PHE A 34 25.90 -17.97 32.20
N LEU A 35 25.21 -17.53 33.26
CA LEU A 35 25.86 -17.03 34.48
C LEU A 35 25.70 -17.98 35.67
N ARG A 36 24.66 -18.80 35.69
CA ARG A 36 24.33 -19.74 36.78
C ARG A 36 24.47 -21.18 36.36
N VAL A 37 24.42 -21.52 35.08
CA VAL A 37 24.73 -22.85 34.58
C VAL A 37 26.11 -22.82 33.92
N GLN A 38 27.10 -23.50 34.49
CA GLN A 38 28.50 -23.42 34.08
C GLN A 38 29.18 -24.81 34.09
N GLY A 39 30.47 -24.87 33.74
CA GLY A 39 31.29 -26.06 33.90
C GLY A 39 30.74 -27.30 33.19
N SER A 40 30.92 -28.47 33.82
CA SER A 40 30.51 -29.74 33.23
C SER A 40 28.99 -29.89 33.14
N ALA A 41 28.23 -29.21 34.00
CA ALA A 41 26.77 -29.16 33.92
C ALA A 41 26.29 -28.50 32.62
N LEU A 42 26.89 -27.35 32.27
CA LEU A 42 26.58 -26.65 31.03
C LEU A 42 26.96 -27.50 29.81
N SER A 43 28.16 -28.09 29.81
CA SER A 43 28.63 -28.94 28.70
C SER A 43 27.65 -30.09 28.42
N SER A 44 27.15 -30.79 29.43
CA SER A 44 26.16 -31.85 29.22
C SER A 44 24.81 -31.37 28.69
N LEU A 45 24.32 -30.23 29.19
CA LEU A 45 23.06 -29.66 28.71
C LEU A 45 23.17 -29.19 27.26
N LEU A 46 24.33 -28.63 26.86
CA LEU A 46 24.61 -28.26 25.48
C LEU A 46 24.71 -29.50 24.57
N THR A 47 25.33 -30.58 25.04
CA THR A 47 25.38 -31.87 24.32
C THR A 47 23.97 -32.43 24.12
N ALA A 48 23.13 -32.47 25.15
CA ALA A 48 21.74 -32.94 25.07
C ALA A 48 20.86 -32.05 24.17
N ALA A 49 21.22 -30.76 24.02
CA ALA A 49 20.53 -29.81 23.16
C ALA A 49 20.89 -29.97 21.67
N ASN A 50 21.91 -30.76 21.31
CA ASN A 50 22.30 -30.96 19.92
C ASN A 50 21.19 -31.67 19.10
N GLY A 51 21.05 -31.26 17.85
CA GLY A 51 20.02 -31.74 16.93
C GLY A 51 19.87 -30.83 15.71
N PRO A 52 18.82 -31.02 14.88
CA PRO A 52 18.53 -30.13 13.77
C PRO A 52 18.46 -28.66 14.24
N SER A 53 18.96 -27.72 13.43
CA SER A 53 19.14 -26.31 13.82
C SER A 53 17.93 -25.70 14.55
N HIS A 54 16.71 -25.95 14.06
CA HIS A 54 15.50 -25.41 14.68
C HIS A 54 15.19 -25.99 16.07
N VAL A 55 15.55 -27.25 16.33
CA VAL A 55 15.37 -27.91 17.64
C VAL A 55 16.41 -27.40 18.62
N ARG A 56 17.68 -27.35 18.19
CA ARG A 56 18.81 -26.83 18.97
C ARG A 56 18.53 -25.41 19.44
N ASP A 57 18.09 -24.53 18.56
CA ASP A 57 17.79 -23.13 18.89
C ASP A 57 16.70 -22.98 19.95
N VAL A 58 15.68 -23.85 19.94
CA VAL A 58 14.61 -23.82 20.97
C VAL A 58 15.14 -24.35 22.30
N CYS A 59 15.90 -25.45 22.31
CA CYS A 59 16.53 -25.98 23.52
C CYS A 59 17.42 -24.94 24.20
N LEU A 60 18.29 -24.27 23.44
CA LEU A 60 19.18 -23.24 23.96
C LEU A 60 18.43 -22.04 24.56
N ARG A 61 17.29 -21.63 23.96
CA ARG A 61 16.44 -20.57 24.54
C ARG A 61 15.81 -20.99 25.87
N VAL A 62 15.37 -22.23 25.97
CA VAL A 62 14.78 -22.77 27.20
C VAL A 62 15.83 -22.89 28.30
N LEU A 63 17.06 -23.27 27.96
CA LEU A 63 18.18 -23.25 28.91
C LEU A 63 18.52 -21.85 29.39
N LEU A 64 18.53 -20.86 28.50
CA LEU A 64 18.79 -19.47 28.89
C LEU A 64 17.68 -18.94 29.82
N LEU A 65 16.44 -19.36 29.62
CA LEU A 65 15.33 -19.07 30.52
C LEU A 65 15.54 -19.70 31.89
N PHE A 66 16.01 -20.95 31.93
CA PHE A 66 16.34 -21.63 33.17
C PHE A 66 17.45 -20.87 33.93
N ASP A 67 18.52 -20.47 33.23
CA ASP A 67 19.59 -19.63 33.80
C ASP A 67 19.06 -18.29 34.35
N CYS A 68 18.18 -17.61 33.60
CA CYS A 68 17.53 -16.39 34.04
C CYS A 68 16.72 -16.59 35.33
N MET A 69 15.97 -17.71 35.44
CA MET A 69 15.25 -18.05 36.66
C MET A 69 16.20 -18.23 37.85
N LEU A 70 17.28 -18.99 37.67
CA LEU A 70 18.30 -19.19 38.71
C LEU A 70 18.90 -17.85 39.16
N ARG A 71 19.16 -16.93 38.23
CA ARG A 71 19.69 -15.60 38.55
C ARG A 71 18.74 -14.78 39.42
N VAL A 72 17.46 -14.73 39.06
CA VAL A 72 16.47 -13.93 39.79
C VAL A 72 16.12 -14.56 41.14
N MET A 73 16.25 -15.86 41.30
CA MET A 73 16.15 -16.52 42.60
C MET A 73 17.42 -16.38 43.45
N GLY A 74 18.52 -15.88 42.88
CA GLY A 74 19.82 -15.82 43.58
C GLY A 74 20.47 -17.19 43.80
N GLU A 75 20.09 -18.21 43.02
CA GLU A 75 20.56 -19.58 43.17
C GLU A 75 22.09 -19.72 43.00
N PRO A 76 22.78 -20.53 43.83
CA PRO A 76 24.18 -20.89 43.61
C PRO A 76 24.43 -21.49 42.22
N VAL A 77 25.62 -21.23 41.68
CA VAL A 77 26.06 -21.75 40.37
C VAL A 77 25.94 -23.27 40.33
N LEU A 78 25.43 -23.76 39.20
CA LEU A 78 25.31 -25.16 38.83
C LEU A 78 26.46 -25.49 37.87
N ASP A 79 27.58 -25.97 38.40
CA ASP A 79 28.83 -26.18 37.67
C ASP A 79 29.16 -27.65 37.40
N SER A 80 28.46 -28.58 38.06
CA SER A 80 28.75 -30.02 38.04
C SER A 80 27.56 -30.87 37.61
N GLN A 81 27.80 -31.85 36.73
CA GLN A 81 26.80 -32.83 36.28
C GLN A 81 26.15 -33.63 37.42
N ILE A 82 26.87 -33.84 38.53
CA ILE A 82 26.36 -34.55 39.71
C ILE A 82 25.14 -33.84 40.30
N ALA A 83 25.05 -32.51 40.12
CA ALA A 83 23.94 -31.74 40.65
C ALA A 83 22.59 -32.16 40.05
N PHE A 84 22.55 -32.72 38.84
CA PHE A 84 21.32 -33.18 38.20
C PHE A 84 20.66 -34.36 38.92
N ALA A 85 21.41 -35.14 39.72
CA ALA A 85 20.89 -36.27 40.49
C ALA A 85 20.30 -35.88 41.87
N THR A 86 20.26 -34.58 42.20
CA THR A 86 19.91 -34.10 43.56
C THR A 86 18.43 -33.73 43.71
N GLU A 87 17.93 -33.75 44.94
CA GLU A 87 16.60 -33.20 45.28
C GLU A 87 16.50 -31.69 45.02
N ARG A 88 17.63 -30.98 45.13
CA ARG A 88 17.72 -29.56 44.78
C ARG A 88 17.36 -29.37 43.31
N PHE A 89 17.96 -30.15 42.40
CA PHE A 89 17.67 -30.03 40.97
C PHE A 89 16.22 -30.43 40.62
N LYS A 90 15.66 -31.45 41.30
CA LYS A 90 14.24 -31.79 41.21
C LYS A 90 13.33 -30.60 41.56
N SER A 91 13.68 -29.87 42.62
CA SER A 91 12.94 -28.68 43.07
C SER A 91 13.06 -27.53 42.07
N LEU A 92 14.28 -27.30 41.53
CA LEU A 92 14.53 -26.29 40.50
C LEU A 92 13.76 -26.53 39.20
N GLN A 93 13.57 -27.79 38.79
CA GLN A 93 12.71 -28.12 37.64
C GLN A 93 11.26 -27.68 37.88
N SER A 94 10.73 -27.97 39.07
CA SER A 94 9.35 -27.65 39.44
C SER A 94 9.13 -26.13 39.48
N LEU A 95 10.08 -25.39 40.05
CA LEU A 95 10.09 -23.93 40.04
C LEU A 95 10.21 -23.37 38.63
N PHE A 96 10.97 -24.02 37.74
CA PHE A 96 11.09 -23.58 36.36
C PHE A 96 9.82 -23.80 35.54
N TYR A 97 9.12 -24.92 35.74
CA TYR A 97 7.79 -25.10 35.18
C TYR A 97 6.83 -24.01 35.68
N GLY A 98 6.85 -23.72 36.99
CA GLY A 98 6.12 -22.61 37.58
C GLY A 98 6.44 -21.26 36.97
N ALA A 99 7.73 -20.94 36.82
CA ALA A 99 8.22 -19.71 36.20
C ALA A 99 7.73 -19.59 34.75
N LEU A 100 7.80 -20.66 33.95
CA LEU A 100 7.26 -20.66 32.59
C LEU A 100 5.73 -20.45 32.55
N GLY A 101 5.01 -20.88 33.60
CA GLY A 101 3.57 -20.65 33.75
C GLY A 101 3.21 -19.25 34.25
N SER A 102 4.13 -18.54 34.93
CA SER A 102 3.90 -17.21 35.48
C SER A 102 4.07 -16.09 34.43
N GLU A 103 3.09 -15.20 34.32
CA GLU A 103 3.19 -13.99 33.50
C GLU A 103 4.10 -12.93 34.12
N LEU A 104 4.37 -13.03 35.43
CA LEU A 104 5.38 -12.24 36.12
C LEU A 104 6.78 -12.62 35.64
N PHE A 105 7.09 -13.90 35.41
CA PHE A 105 8.39 -14.28 34.88
C PHE A 105 8.53 -13.94 33.40
N ILE A 106 7.53 -14.33 32.59
CA ILE A 106 7.59 -14.21 31.13
C ILE A 106 6.20 -14.05 30.48
N ASN A 107 6.01 -12.92 29.78
CA ASN A 107 4.78 -12.63 29.06
C ASN A 107 4.86 -13.07 27.57
N VAL A 108 4.52 -14.34 27.32
CA VAL A 108 4.32 -14.91 25.97
C VAL A 108 3.05 -15.76 25.91
N SER A 109 2.58 -16.07 24.70
CA SER A 109 1.35 -16.85 24.52
C SER A 109 1.39 -18.18 25.28
N ARG A 110 0.24 -18.58 25.84
CA ARG A 110 0.06 -19.85 26.56
C ARG A 110 0.63 -21.06 25.80
N ALA A 111 0.36 -21.14 24.49
CA ALA A 111 0.88 -22.22 23.65
C ALA A 111 2.42 -22.24 23.60
N THR A 112 3.07 -21.07 23.57
CA THR A 112 4.53 -20.97 23.63
C THR A 112 5.07 -21.46 24.97
N ARG A 113 4.43 -21.08 26.10
CA ARG A 113 4.82 -21.50 27.45
C ARG A 113 4.80 -23.03 27.59
N ILE A 114 3.72 -23.67 27.14
CA ILE A 114 3.57 -25.15 27.15
C ILE A 114 4.64 -25.81 26.29
N THR A 115 4.89 -25.30 25.08
CA THR A 115 5.93 -25.84 24.19
C THR A 115 7.31 -25.76 24.83
N TRP A 116 7.65 -24.66 25.52
CA TRP A 116 8.93 -24.51 26.19
C TRP A 116 9.09 -25.42 27.39
N ALA A 117 8.06 -25.55 28.22
CA ALA A 117 8.07 -26.46 29.36
C ALA A 117 8.23 -27.93 28.90
N HIS A 118 7.52 -28.33 27.84
CA HIS A 118 7.68 -29.66 27.24
C HIS A 118 9.07 -29.84 26.62
N THR A 119 9.61 -28.81 25.97
CA THR A 119 10.96 -28.86 25.40
C THR A 119 12.01 -29.03 26.49
N PHE A 120 11.88 -28.37 27.63
CA PHE A 120 12.76 -28.55 28.78
C PHE A 120 12.72 -29.98 29.28
N HIS A 121 11.52 -30.55 29.46
CA HIS A 121 11.35 -31.93 29.87
C HIS A 121 12.05 -32.90 28.89
N LYS A 122 11.82 -32.75 27.58
CA LYS A 122 12.50 -33.56 26.54
C LYS A 122 14.01 -33.39 26.52
N LEU A 123 14.52 -32.20 26.84
CA LEU A 123 15.95 -31.98 26.96
C LEU A 123 16.54 -32.76 28.15
N LEU A 124 15.84 -32.76 29.30
CA LEU A 124 16.28 -33.51 30.48
C LEU A 124 16.17 -35.02 30.30
N GLU A 125 15.18 -35.52 29.55
CA GLU A 125 15.13 -36.94 29.16
C GLU A 125 16.38 -37.35 28.37
N ARG A 126 16.76 -36.57 27.35
CA ARG A 126 17.98 -36.83 26.56
C ARG A 126 19.25 -36.74 27.39
N LEU A 127 19.31 -35.79 28.32
CA LEU A 127 20.41 -35.72 29.29
C LEU A 127 20.47 -36.98 30.16
N GLY A 128 19.31 -37.52 30.53
CA GLY A 128 19.14 -38.75 31.29
C GLY A 128 19.73 -40.01 30.65
N ASP A 129 19.92 -40.01 29.32
CA ASP A 129 20.53 -41.12 28.60
C ASP A 129 22.02 -41.30 28.94
N GLU A 130 22.71 -40.21 29.32
CA GLU A 130 24.15 -40.19 29.59
C GLU A 130 24.51 -39.79 31.02
N THR A 131 23.64 -39.04 31.71
CA THR A 131 23.88 -38.51 33.06
C THR A 131 22.68 -38.78 33.97
N PRO A 132 22.87 -39.27 35.22
CA PRO A 132 21.74 -39.46 36.13
C PRO A 132 21.00 -38.15 36.44
N VAL A 133 19.71 -38.10 36.08
CA VAL A 133 18.83 -36.95 36.35
C VAL A 133 17.71 -37.37 37.32
N LYS A 134 17.53 -36.61 38.39
CA LYS A 134 16.37 -36.75 39.28
C LYS A 134 15.25 -35.86 38.79
N PHE A 135 14.22 -36.44 38.19
CA PHE A 135 13.11 -35.70 37.56
C PHE A 135 12.12 -35.14 38.59
N SER A 136 11.51 -34.00 38.24
CA SER A 136 10.31 -33.47 38.92
C SER A 136 9.18 -34.50 38.94
N ASP A 137 8.33 -34.44 39.97
CA ASP A 137 7.11 -35.27 40.05
C ASP A 137 6.09 -34.88 38.95
N HIS A 138 6.18 -33.64 38.45
CA HIS A 138 5.38 -33.17 37.32
C HIS A 138 6.05 -33.52 35.99
N ILE A 139 5.31 -34.21 35.12
CA ILE A 139 5.73 -34.57 33.77
C ILE A 139 5.01 -33.66 32.77
N GLN A 140 5.77 -32.75 32.15
CA GLN A 140 5.21 -31.82 31.17
C GLN A 140 5.09 -32.46 29.78
N THR A 141 3.88 -32.49 29.23
CA THR A 141 3.57 -32.92 27.85
C THR A 141 3.15 -31.73 26.96
N TYR A 142 3.02 -31.97 25.65
CA TYR A 142 2.60 -30.93 24.70
C TYR A 142 1.12 -30.52 24.82
N ASN A 143 0.28 -31.30 25.51
CA ASN A 143 -1.14 -31.04 25.71
C ASN A 143 -1.49 -30.64 27.16
N SER A 144 -0.58 -30.85 28.11
CA SER A 144 -0.83 -30.56 29.52
C SER A 144 -0.61 -29.09 29.83
N GLU A 145 -1.53 -28.50 30.58
CA GLU A 145 -1.35 -27.18 31.16
C GLU A 145 -0.28 -27.24 32.26
N ILE A 146 0.39 -26.12 32.52
CA ILE A 146 1.31 -26.01 33.66
C ILE A 146 0.44 -25.89 34.93
N PRO A 147 0.64 -26.76 35.93
CA PRO A 147 -0.21 -26.74 37.12
C PRO A 147 -0.12 -25.42 37.91
N PRO A 148 -1.26 -24.84 38.34
CA PRO A 148 -1.28 -23.57 39.08
C PRO A 148 -0.43 -23.58 40.36
N GLU A 149 -0.34 -24.71 41.05
CA GLU A 149 0.47 -24.88 42.25
C GLU A 149 1.97 -24.66 42.00
N LEU A 150 2.47 -25.04 40.83
CA LEU A 150 3.86 -24.76 40.44
C LEU A 150 4.07 -23.28 40.18
N VAL A 151 3.09 -22.63 39.54
CA VAL A 151 3.10 -21.17 39.28
C VAL A 151 3.14 -20.41 40.60
N MET A 152 2.25 -20.74 41.53
CA MET A 152 2.24 -20.16 42.88
C MET A 152 3.53 -20.42 43.64
N GLY A 153 4.13 -21.61 43.47
CA GLY A 153 5.43 -21.95 44.08
C GLY A 153 6.56 -21.03 43.60
N PHE A 154 6.61 -20.73 42.31
CA PHE A 154 7.57 -19.74 41.78
C PHE A 154 7.25 -18.32 42.25
N GLU A 155 5.99 -17.88 42.14
CA GLU A 155 5.57 -16.51 42.50
C GLU A 155 5.73 -16.21 44.00
N GLY A 156 5.72 -17.24 44.86
CA GLY A 156 6.01 -17.14 46.28
C GLY A 156 7.51 -17.11 46.64
N THR A 157 8.41 -17.23 45.66
CA THR A 157 9.86 -17.23 45.89
C THR A 157 10.39 -15.80 46.03
N GLU A 158 11.28 -15.56 46.99
CA GLU A 158 11.95 -14.26 47.13
C GLU A 158 12.92 -14.04 45.95
N LEU A 159 12.76 -12.90 45.26
CA LEU A 159 13.56 -12.57 44.08
C LEU A 159 14.65 -11.55 44.39
N ASN A 160 15.83 -11.77 43.82
CA ASN A 160 16.93 -10.83 43.80
C ASN A 160 16.58 -9.61 42.94
N ASN A 161 16.22 -8.51 43.62
CA ASN A 161 15.85 -7.23 43.00
C ASN A 161 16.87 -6.69 41.99
N SER A 162 18.17 -6.92 42.20
CA SER A 162 19.21 -6.45 41.27
C SER A 162 19.20 -7.23 39.96
N GLU A 163 18.99 -8.55 40.01
CA GLU A 163 18.89 -9.40 38.82
C GLU A 163 17.54 -9.22 38.10
N VAL A 164 16.45 -9.05 38.85
CA VAL A 164 15.14 -8.68 38.29
C VAL A 164 15.26 -7.38 37.48
N LYS A 165 15.88 -6.33 38.05
CA LYS A 165 16.10 -5.05 37.36
C LYS A 165 16.94 -5.21 36.08
N ARG A 166 17.95 -6.10 36.08
CA ARG A 166 18.82 -6.35 34.91
C ARG A 166 18.10 -7.08 33.78
N LEU A 167 17.20 -8.00 34.11
CA LEU A 167 16.48 -8.82 33.12
C LEU A 167 15.17 -8.17 32.64
N SER A 168 14.64 -7.23 33.43
CA SER A 168 13.40 -6.53 33.15
C SER A 168 13.44 -5.83 31.78
N PRO A 169 12.38 -5.93 30.98
CA PRO A 169 12.27 -5.21 29.72
C PRO A 169 12.14 -3.70 29.97
N PHE A 170 12.68 -2.90 29.05
CA PHE A 170 12.38 -1.48 28.99
C PHE A 170 11.14 -1.30 28.12
N LEU A 171 9.96 -1.28 28.74
CA LEU A 171 8.68 -1.20 28.04
C LEU A 171 8.35 0.23 27.61
N LEU A 172 7.80 0.35 26.41
CA LEU A 172 7.23 1.57 25.85
C LEU A 172 5.73 1.37 25.71
N THR A 173 4.95 2.27 26.31
CA THR A 173 3.49 2.23 26.29
C THR A 173 2.98 3.21 25.23
N PRO A 174 2.46 2.74 24.09
CA PRO A 174 1.84 3.59 23.08
C PRO A 174 0.40 3.98 23.44
N LYS A 175 -0.20 4.87 22.64
CA LYS A 175 -1.63 5.25 22.72
C LYS A 175 -2.58 4.05 22.58
N SER A 176 -2.16 2.98 21.89
CA SER A 176 -2.96 1.76 21.75
C SER A 176 -3.04 0.91 23.02
N GLY A 177 -2.26 1.23 24.07
CA GLY A 177 -2.20 0.48 25.32
C GLY A 177 -1.42 -0.84 25.24
N VAL A 178 -0.95 -1.25 24.05
CA VAL A 178 -0.17 -2.49 23.89
C VAL A 178 1.32 -2.20 24.00
N ASP A 179 1.88 -2.53 25.16
CA ASP A 179 3.30 -2.34 25.46
C ASP A 179 4.24 -3.07 24.48
N TYR A 180 5.38 -2.43 24.21
CA TYR A 180 6.45 -3.06 23.45
C TYR A 180 7.84 -2.71 24.00
N ASN A 181 8.74 -3.69 24.00
CA ASN A 181 10.07 -3.56 24.58
C ASN A 181 11.09 -2.86 23.65
N VAL A 182 11.94 -2.01 24.23
CA VAL A 182 13.16 -1.45 23.63
C VAL A 182 14.42 -2.01 24.31
N PRO A 183 15.32 -2.72 23.60
CA PRO A 183 16.56 -3.22 24.19
C PRO A 183 17.53 -2.13 24.62
N LEU A 184 17.59 -1.83 25.92
CA LEU A 184 18.55 -0.88 26.50
C LEU A 184 19.54 -1.53 27.46
N ALA A 185 19.51 -2.85 27.65
CA ALA A 185 20.41 -3.58 28.55
C ALA A 185 21.92 -3.28 28.39
N PRO A 186 22.44 -2.92 27.19
CA PRO A 186 23.83 -2.50 27.06
C PRO A 186 24.17 -1.12 27.63
N LEU A 187 23.20 -0.27 27.98
CA LEU A 187 23.45 1.10 28.46
C LEU A 187 23.90 1.17 29.92
N PRO A 188 23.26 0.51 30.91
CA PRO A 188 23.63 0.65 32.32
C PRO A 188 25.12 0.36 32.63
N PRO A 189 25.76 -0.68 32.06
CA PRO A 189 27.17 -0.95 32.33
C PRO A 189 28.13 0.12 31.80
N VAL A 190 27.71 0.96 30.85
CA VAL A 190 28.58 1.94 30.17
C VAL A 190 28.25 3.37 30.58
N LEU A 191 26.97 3.74 30.61
CA LEU A 191 26.50 5.11 30.89
C LEU A 191 25.78 5.25 32.23
N GLY A 192 25.60 4.15 32.96
CA GLY A 192 24.96 4.12 34.27
C GLY A 192 23.43 4.05 34.24
N ASP A 193 22.87 3.67 35.39
CA ASP A 193 21.43 3.52 35.61
C ASP A 193 20.66 4.84 35.43
N ALA A 194 21.23 5.95 35.90
CA ALA A 194 20.59 7.26 35.85
C ALA A 194 20.37 7.73 34.40
N PHE A 195 21.41 7.66 33.56
CA PHE A 195 21.29 7.98 32.14
C PHE A 195 20.31 7.03 31.44
N THR A 196 20.43 5.73 31.70
CA THR A 196 19.56 4.72 31.06
C THR A 196 18.09 4.97 31.38
N LYS A 197 17.77 5.32 32.62
CA LYS A 197 16.41 5.70 33.03
C LYS A 197 15.93 6.95 32.29
N SER A 198 16.73 8.01 32.28
CA SER A 198 16.40 9.26 31.57
C SER A 198 16.17 9.02 30.06
N PHE A 199 17.02 8.21 29.43
CA PHE A 199 16.88 7.81 28.03
C PHE A 199 15.61 7.00 27.78
N HIS A 200 15.32 6.01 28.64
CA HIS A 200 14.10 5.23 28.56
C HIS A 200 12.82 6.07 28.74
N ASP A 201 12.80 6.97 29.72
CA ASP A 201 11.68 7.88 29.97
C ASP A 201 11.48 8.83 28.78
N GLY A 202 12.57 9.31 28.17
CA GLY A 202 12.54 10.08 26.93
C GLY A 202 11.89 9.31 25.78
N LEU A 203 12.27 8.04 25.58
CA LEU A 203 11.63 7.16 24.58
C LEU A 203 10.14 6.90 24.91
N ARG A 204 9.78 6.73 26.19
CA ARG A 204 8.38 6.53 26.62
C ARG A 204 7.53 7.74 26.26
N ALA A 205 8.04 8.94 26.48
CA ALA A 205 7.36 10.17 26.10
C ALA A 205 7.16 10.31 24.57
N ILE A 206 8.11 9.81 23.76
CA ILE A 206 7.97 9.78 22.29
C ILE A 206 6.92 8.73 21.85
N ALA A 207 6.81 7.62 22.57
CA ALA A 207 5.89 6.52 22.27
C ALA A 207 4.44 6.84 22.63
N ALA A 208 4.21 7.46 23.80
CA ALA A 208 2.89 7.69 24.38
C ALA A 208 1.83 8.29 23.43
N PRO A 209 2.12 9.33 22.60
CA PRO A 209 1.10 9.91 21.74
C PRO A 209 0.81 9.10 20.45
N LYS A 210 1.56 8.03 20.16
CA LYS A 210 1.50 7.29 18.88
C LYS A 210 0.79 5.95 19.01
N ALA A 211 0.09 5.48 17.97
CA ALA A 211 -0.60 4.18 17.98
C ALA A 211 0.36 2.99 18.16
N LYS A 212 1.48 2.96 17.42
CA LYS A 212 2.68 2.14 17.65
C LYS A 212 3.78 2.58 16.70
N ASP A 213 4.95 2.96 17.21
CA ASP A 213 6.08 3.36 16.36
C ASP A 213 7.11 2.22 16.28
N THR A 214 7.09 1.47 15.18
CA THR A 214 7.97 0.30 14.99
C THR A 214 9.44 0.65 14.81
N ALA A 215 9.77 1.90 14.48
CA ALA A 215 11.15 2.36 14.29
C ALA A 215 11.82 2.79 15.60
N LEU A 216 11.03 3.24 16.60
CA LEU A 216 11.54 3.72 17.88
C LEU A 216 12.30 2.63 18.69
N PRO A 217 11.85 1.37 18.76
CA PRO A 217 12.64 0.29 19.37
C PRO A 217 13.93 -0.03 18.64
N ASP A 218 13.97 0.15 17.31
CA ASP A 218 15.19 -0.08 16.54
C ASP A 218 16.22 1.03 16.81
N PHE A 219 15.76 2.28 16.93
CA PHE A 219 16.59 3.41 17.36
C PHE A 219 17.25 3.16 18.72
N GLY A 220 16.45 2.91 19.76
CA GLY A 220 16.98 2.67 21.10
C GLY A 220 17.92 1.46 21.16
N ALA A 221 17.57 0.37 20.47
CA ALA A 221 18.44 -0.81 20.41
C ALA A 221 19.73 -0.58 19.63
N THR A 222 19.69 0.21 18.56
CA THR A 222 20.88 0.54 17.75
C THR A 222 21.79 1.47 18.53
N PHE A 223 21.23 2.46 19.23
CA PHE A 223 21.97 3.33 20.14
C PHE A 223 22.65 2.53 21.25
N ALA A 224 21.92 1.66 21.95
CA ALA A 224 22.49 0.85 23.03
C ALA A 224 23.63 -0.07 22.54
N ARG A 225 23.43 -0.73 21.38
CA ARG A 225 24.49 -1.56 20.78
C ARG A 225 25.70 -0.74 20.32
N PHE A 226 25.48 0.48 19.83
CA PHE A 226 26.57 1.37 19.45
C PHE A 226 27.40 1.81 20.66
N ILE A 227 26.75 2.17 21.78
CA ILE A 227 27.43 2.50 23.04
C ILE A 227 28.28 1.32 23.52
N ARG A 228 27.75 0.10 23.50
CA ARG A 228 28.52 -1.11 23.84
C ARG A 228 29.70 -1.32 22.89
N TYR A 229 29.49 -1.16 21.58
CA TYR A 229 30.55 -1.29 20.58
C TYR A 229 31.67 -0.27 20.82
N GLN A 230 31.33 0.97 21.14
CA GLN A 230 32.31 2.00 21.50
C GLN A 230 33.05 1.65 22.80
N ALA A 231 32.36 1.12 23.80
CA ALA A 231 32.99 0.67 25.05
C ALA A 231 34.01 -0.46 24.82
N SER A 232 33.66 -1.46 24.01
CA SER A 232 34.58 -2.55 23.65
C SER A 232 35.84 -2.05 22.93
N ASN A 233 35.74 -0.94 22.19
CA ASN A 233 36.87 -0.30 21.51
C ASN A 233 37.53 0.81 22.33
N ARG A 234 37.25 0.89 23.65
CA ARG A 234 37.77 1.92 24.57
C ARG A 234 37.47 3.37 24.18
N ASN A 235 36.38 3.58 23.43
CA ASN A 235 35.93 4.88 22.89
C ASN A 235 34.50 5.25 23.34
N ALA A 236 34.01 4.68 24.45
CA ALA A 236 32.69 5.00 24.98
C ALA A 236 32.59 6.48 25.40
N PRO A 237 31.51 7.17 25.03
CA PRO A 237 31.30 8.54 25.50
C PRO A 237 30.93 8.54 26.98
N THR A 238 31.23 9.64 27.67
CA THR A 238 30.66 9.96 28.97
C THR A 238 29.30 10.64 28.82
N VAL A 239 28.48 10.65 29.88
CA VAL A 239 27.18 11.35 29.88
C VAL A 239 27.36 12.85 29.59
N ASN A 240 28.38 13.50 30.16
CA ASN A 240 28.65 14.92 29.92
C ASN A 240 29.01 15.21 28.46
N GLN A 241 29.74 14.32 27.80
CA GLN A 241 30.05 14.44 26.38
C GLN A 241 28.78 14.32 25.51
N LEU A 242 27.83 13.44 25.88
CA LEU A 242 26.55 13.35 25.18
C LEU A 242 25.66 14.59 25.37
N LEU A 243 25.96 15.44 26.37
CA LEU A 243 25.30 16.72 26.62
C LEU A 243 26.07 17.91 26.03
N ASP A 244 27.20 17.68 25.35
CA ASP A 244 27.98 18.71 24.67
C ASP A 244 27.66 18.72 23.16
N PRO A 245 27.04 19.80 22.62
CA PRO A 245 26.73 19.92 21.20
C PRO A 245 27.94 19.75 20.26
N ALA A 246 29.13 20.20 20.67
CA ALA A 246 30.35 20.12 19.86
C ALA A 246 30.84 18.68 19.74
N PHE A 247 30.84 17.94 20.86
CA PHE A 247 31.12 16.51 20.86
C PHE A 247 30.09 15.74 20.02
N VAL A 248 28.80 15.99 20.24
CA VAL A 248 27.72 15.30 19.52
C VAL A 248 27.81 15.51 18.02
N GLN A 249 28.20 16.71 17.55
CA GLN A 249 28.38 17.02 16.12
C GLN A 249 29.32 16.03 15.40
N ILE A 250 30.42 15.66 16.06
CA ILE A 250 31.41 14.73 15.49
C ILE A 250 30.96 13.29 15.75
N TRP A 251 30.53 13.00 16.97
CA TRP A 251 30.22 11.65 17.41
C TRP A 251 29.01 11.02 16.70
N ILE A 252 28.02 11.84 16.33
CA ILE A 252 26.81 11.36 15.65
C ILE A 252 27.08 10.80 14.25
N VAL A 253 28.20 11.19 13.61
CA VAL A 253 28.64 10.61 12.32
C VAL A 253 29.04 9.15 12.51
N ASN A 254 29.75 8.81 13.60
CA ASN A 254 30.10 7.43 13.93
C ASN A 254 28.85 6.59 14.22
N PHE A 255 27.84 7.19 14.87
CA PHE A 255 26.55 6.52 15.09
C PHE A 255 25.79 6.28 13.78
N MET A 256 25.82 7.25 12.87
CA MET A 256 25.25 7.13 11.53
C MET A 256 25.92 6.00 10.76
N GLU A 257 27.25 5.98 10.70
CA GLU A 257 28.01 4.92 10.05
C GLU A 257 27.69 3.54 10.65
N TYR A 258 27.63 3.45 11.98
CA TYR A 258 27.20 2.25 12.66
C TYR A 258 25.80 1.84 12.19
N HIS A 259 24.83 2.74 12.11
CA HIS A 259 23.49 2.42 11.58
C HIS A 259 23.52 1.88 10.14
N PHE A 260 24.24 2.53 9.22
CA PHE A 260 24.30 2.12 7.80
C PHE A 260 25.07 0.81 7.58
N MET A 261 26.09 0.53 8.38
CA MET A 261 26.86 -0.72 8.31
C MET A 261 26.16 -1.92 8.98
N LYS A 262 24.91 -1.76 9.42
CA LYS A 262 24.14 -2.79 10.15
C LYS A 262 23.97 -4.08 9.37
N MET A 263 23.80 -4.05 8.04
CA MET A 263 23.61 -5.27 7.24
C MET A 263 24.91 -6.02 7.02
N VAL A 264 26.01 -5.29 6.78
CA VAL A 264 27.37 -5.83 6.66
C VAL A 264 27.76 -6.55 7.95
N ARG A 265 27.57 -5.89 9.10
CA ARG A 265 27.84 -6.50 10.43
C ARG A 265 26.95 -7.69 10.79
N ARG A 266 25.90 -7.96 10.01
CA ARG A 266 24.98 -9.09 10.20
C ARG A 266 25.11 -10.15 9.13
N GLU A 267 26.09 -9.98 8.23
CA GLU A 267 26.30 -10.83 7.06
C GLU A 267 25.00 -11.09 6.28
N THR A 268 24.09 -10.11 6.31
CA THR A 268 22.76 -10.25 5.73
C THR A 268 22.83 -9.76 4.27
N PRO A 269 22.31 -10.53 3.29
CA PRO A 269 22.30 -10.11 1.90
C PRO A 269 21.66 -8.73 1.74
N VAL A 270 22.37 -7.82 1.07
CA VAL A 270 21.86 -6.49 0.74
C VAL A 270 21.05 -6.61 -0.55
N GLN A 271 19.75 -6.36 -0.46
CA GLN A 271 18.83 -6.36 -1.61
C GLN A 271 18.64 -4.94 -2.16
N GLU A 272 18.16 -4.83 -3.40
CA GLU A 272 17.71 -3.57 -3.98
C GLU A 272 16.64 -2.92 -3.07
N GLY A 273 16.86 -1.67 -2.65
CA GLY A 273 15.99 -0.96 -1.69
C GLY A 273 16.44 -0.98 -0.22
N THR A 274 17.49 -1.74 0.13
CA THR A 274 18.03 -1.79 1.50
C THR A 274 18.59 -0.43 1.95
N LEU A 275 19.44 0.19 1.14
CA LEU A 275 20.02 1.51 1.42
C LEU A 275 18.95 2.62 1.56
N PRO A 276 17.97 2.75 0.65
CA PRO A 276 16.83 3.63 0.84
C PRO A 276 16.07 3.42 2.15
N SER A 277 15.86 2.17 2.54
CA SER A 277 15.15 1.83 3.77
C SER A 277 15.95 2.25 5.01
N LEU A 278 17.26 2.03 5.02
CA LEU A 278 18.17 2.49 6.09
C LEU A 278 18.20 4.02 6.17
N GLN A 279 18.20 4.70 5.04
CA GLN A 279 18.16 6.16 4.97
C GLN A 279 16.83 6.72 5.51
N LYS A 280 15.69 6.13 5.15
CA LYS A 280 14.37 6.51 5.69
C LYS A 280 14.31 6.33 7.20
N LEU A 281 14.93 5.26 7.70
CA LEU A 281 15.02 4.99 9.13
C LEU A 281 15.94 5.99 9.84
N TRP A 282 17.05 6.39 9.21
CA TRP A 282 17.94 7.43 9.72
C TRP A 282 17.24 8.77 9.89
N SER A 283 16.42 9.20 8.93
CA SER A 283 15.60 10.41 9.08
C SER A 283 14.66 10.35 10.29
N ARG A 284 14.14 9.17 10.63
CA ARG A 284 13.36 8.97 11.87
C ARG A 284 14.24 9.05 13.12
N TYR A 285 15.44 8.50 13.08
CA TYR A 285 16.40 8.55 14.19
C TYR A 285 16.74 9.99 14.56
N GLN A 286 16.95 10.86 13.57
CA GLN A 286 17.18 12.28 13.79
C GLN A 286 16.02 12.93 14.56
N ASN A 287 14.77 12.63 14.20
CA ASN A 287 13.60 13.15 14.90
C ASN A 287 13.49 12.65 16.35
N TYR A 288 13.82 11.38 16.59
CA TYR A 288 13.86 10.83 17.95
C TYR A 288 14.98 11.46 18.77
N TRP A 289 16.15 11.66 18.17
CA TRP A 289 17.28 12.32 18.82
C TRP A 289 16.92 13.75 19.22
N LYS A 290 16.37 14.55 18.29
CA LYS A 290 15.88 15.91 18.59
C LYS A 290 14.87 15.91 19.74
N SER A 291 13.95 14.94 19.76
CA SER A 291 12.97 14.81 20.84
C SER A 291 13.62 14.50 22.20
N LEU A 292 14.68 13.69 22.21
CA LEU A 292 15.47 13.42 23.41
C LEU A 292 16.30 14.64 23.83
N ALA A 293 16.82 15.40 22.86
CA ALA A 293 17.60 16.59 23.10
C ALA A 293 16.77 17.73 23.71
N ASN A 294 15.56 17.93 23.21
CA ASN A 294 14.58 18.85 23.80
C ASN A 294 14.21 18.51 25.26
N LYS A 295 14.46 17.28 25.69
CA LYS A 295 14.26 16.80 27.06
C LYS A 295 15.53 16.82 27.91
N GLY A 296 16.66 17.30 27.36
CA GLY A 296 17.94 17.34 28.05
C GLY A 296 18.58 15.97 28.30
N VAL A 297 18.16 14.92 27.59
CA VAL A 297 18.74 13.57 27.71
C VAL A 297 20.09 13.49 26.98
N VAL A 298 20.19 14.18 25.85
CA VAL A 298 21.37 14.33 24.99
C VAL A 298 21.39 15.78 24.48
N ALA A 299 22.46 16.23 23.86
CA ALA A 299 22.49 17.50 23.13
C ALA A 299 22.06 17.34 21.67
N GLU A 300 21.55 18.42 21.09
CA GLU A 300 21.54 18.55 19.63
C GLU A 300 22.98 18.81 19.14
N PRO A 301 23.36 18.34 17.94
CA PRO A 301 24.64 18.71 17.35
C PRO A 301 24.75 20.24 17.19
N ALA A 302 25.96 20.77 17.31
CA ALA A 302 26.21 22.22 17.20
C ALA A 302 25.74 22.84 15.86
N ASN A 303 25.71 22.05 14.78
CA ASN A 303 25.17 22.41 13.48
C ASN A 303 24.05 21.45 13.05
N ALA A 304 23.76 21.36 11.76
CA ALA A 304 22.77 20.44 11.24
C ALA A 304 23.15 18.96 11.49
N PHE A 305 22.13 18.14 11.76
CA PHE A 305 22.28 16.67 11.75
C PHE A 305 22.81 16.20 10.40
N PRO A 306 23.70 15.18 10.37
CA PRO A 306 24.16 14.62 9.11
C PRO A 306 22.98 13.95 8.40
N GLY A 307 22.55 14.54 7.28
CA GLY A 307 21.32 14.18 6.55
C GLY A 307 21.32 12.83 5.85
N GLY A 308 22.47 12.12 5.80
CA GLY A 308 22.68 11.00 4.90
C GLY A 308 22.61 11.42 3.42
N ASN A 309 22.45 10.48 2.49
CA ASN A 309 22.33 10.82 1.06
C ASN A 309 20.84 10.92 0.65
N PRO A 310 20.30 12.12 0.38
CA PRO A 310 18.91 12.28 -0.04
C PRO A 310 18.61 11.58 -1.38
N LYS A 311 19.64 11.32 -2.22
CA LYS A 311 19.52 10.54 -3.45
C LYS A 311 19.28 9.05 -3.21
N LEU A 312 19.40 8.56 -1.97
CA LEU A 312 18.99 7.21 -1.58
C LEU A 312 17.53 7.18 -1.09
N LEU A 313 16.94 8.32 -0.73
CA LEU A 313 15.49 8.42 -0.51
C LEU A 313 14.73 8.59 -1.82
N ALA A 314 15.37 9.25 -2.80
CA ALA A 314 15.11 8.97 -4.18
C ALA A 314 15.56 7.52 -4.44
N GLY A 315 14.76 6.68 -5.08
CA GLY A 315 15.31 5.44 -5.59
C GLY A 315 16.37 5.76 -6.66
N THR A 316 16.81 4.73 -7.37
CA THR A 316 17.09 4.86 -8.82
C THR A 316 15.93 5.56 -9.57
N GLU A 317 14.79 5.67 -8.91
CA GLU A 317 13.67 6.59 -9.08
C GLU A 317 13.96 8.00 -8.52
N VAL A 318 14.40 8.94 -9.39
CA VAL A 318 14.28 10.38 -9.06
C VAL A 318 12.81 10.74 -9.21
N ALA A 319 12.06 10.66 -8.10
CA ALA A 319 10.60 10.77 -8.11
C ALA A 319 9.96 9.77 -9.10
N HIS A 320 9.15 10.22 -10.05
CA HIS A 320 8.52 9.33 -11.03
C HIS A 320 9.46 8.85 -12.15
N ARG A 321 10.79 9.07 -12.12
CA ARG A 321 11.67 8.82 -13.28
C ARG A 321 12.56 7.58 -13.09
N LYS A 322 12.57 6.62 -14.03
CA LYS A 322 13.37 5.37 -14.00
C LYS A 322 14.30 5.30 -15.22
N MET A 323 15.47 4.69 -15.08
CA MET A 323 16.31 4.28 -16.22
C MET A 323 15.90 2.88 -16.73
N VAL A 324 15.61 2.77 -18.02
CA VAL A 324 15.27 1.50 -18.70
C VAL A 324 16.40 1.18 -19.69
N PRO A 325 17.05 0.00 -19.59
CA PRO A 325 18.00 -0.44 -20.58
C PRO A 325 17.27 -0.85 -21.88
N GLU A 326 17.75 -0.32 -22.99
CA GLU A 326 17.30 -0.67 -24.35
C GLU A 326 18.03 -1.93 -24.85
N SER A 327 17.46 -2.58 -25.87
CA SER A 327 18.02 -3.81 -26.46
C SER A 327 19.39 -3.63 -27.11
N ASP A 328 19.78 -2.39 -27.42
CA ASP A 328 21.08 -2.02 -28.00
C ASP A 328 22.16 -1.72 -26.93
N GLY A 329 21.84 -1.84 -25.64
CA GLY A 329 22.74 -1.54 -24.53
C GLY A 329 22.74 -0.07 -24.09
N THR A 330 21.95 0.80 -24.73
CA THR A 330 21.74 2.18 -24.26
C THR A 330 20.73 2.23 -23.11
N THR A 331 20.65 3.35 -22.39
CA THR A 331 19.74 3.50 -21.25
C THR A 331 18.89 4.75 -21.42
N THR A 332 17.57 4.60 -21.46
CA THR A 332 16.62 5.71 -21.63
C THR A 332 15.93 6.02 -20.31
N LEU A 333 15.88 7.30 -19.94
CA LEU A 333 15.11 7.79 -18.80
C LEU A 333 13.63 7.87 -19.17
N VAL A 334 12.77 7.24 -18.36
CA VAL A 334 11.32 7.20 -18.53
C VAL A 334 10.60 7.69 -17.27
N THR A 335 9.39 8.21 -17.40
CA THR A 335 8.49 8.46 -16.27
C THR A 335 7.58 7.25 -16.00
N GLN A 336 7.30 6.95 -14.73
CA GLN A 336 6.46 5.85 -14.25
C GLN A 336 5.22 6.35 -13.49
N LYS A 337 4.66 7.48 -13.91
CA LYS A 337 3.37 7.99 -13.38
C LYS A 337 2.20 7.11 -13.83
N LEU A 338 2.35 6.43 -14.96
CA LEU A 338 1.33 5.61 -15.61
C LEU A 338 1.67 4.12 -15.50
N ILE A 339 0.73 3.28 -15.95
CA ILE A 339 0.92 1.82 -16.08
C ILE A 339 1.94 1.43 -17.17
N VAL A 340 2.18 2.33 -18.13
CA VAL A 340 3.20 2.21 -19.19
C VAL A 340 4.24 3.30 -18.97
N PRO A 341 5.55 2.97 -19.04
CA PRO A 341 6.60 3.98 -18.96
C PRO A 341 6.57 4.91 -20.18
N VAL A 342 6.74 6.21 -19.95
CA VAL A 342 6.77 7.22 -21.02
C VAL A 342 8.18 7.82 -21.11
N PRO A 343 8.86 7.81 -22.28
CA PRO A 343 10.17 8.42 -22.46
C PRO A 343 10.20 9.90 -22.06
N LEU A 344 11.35 10.40 -21.59
CA LEU A 344 11.53 11.82 -21.25
C LEU A 344 11.53 12.75 -22.47
N HIS A 345 11.90 12.25 -23.65
CA HIS A 345 11.87 13.02 -24.89
C HIS A 345 11.17 12.19 -25.97
N ILE A 346 10.22 12.81 -26.68
CA ILE A 346 9.47 12.19 -27.78
C ILE A 346 9.45 13.20 -28.92
N THR A 347 10.12 12.90 -30.04
CA THR A 347 10.32 13.84 -31.15
C THR A 347 9.71 13.38 -32.48
N ASP A 348 9.03 12.22 -32.50
CA ASP A 348 8.30 11.69 -33.66
C ASP A 348 6.80 11.58 -33.34
N GLU A 349 5.95 12.11 -34.21
CA GLU A 349 4.48 12.07 -34.08
C GLU A 349 3.96 10.63 -34.08
N ALA A 350 4.59 9.73 -34.85
CA ALA A 350 4.28 8.31 -34.86
C ALA A 350 4.62 7.64 -33.50
N ALA A 351 5.67 8.12 -32.83
CA ALA A 351 6.08 7.59 -31.53
C ALA A 351 5.08 7.92 -30.42
N THR A 352 4.47 9.11 -30.43
CA THR A 352 3.42 9.47 -29.45
C THR A 352 2.14 8.67 -29.67
N LEU A 353 1.70 8.48 -30.93
CA LEU A 353 0.53 7.64 -31.25
C LEU A 353 0.74 6.18 -30.83
N LEU A 354 1.97 5.69 -30.96
CA LEU A 354 2.36 4.36 -30.49
C LEU A 354 2.33 4.28 -28.96
N VAL A 355 2.81 5.31 -28.24
CA VAL A 355 2.68 5.40 -26.78
C VAL A 355 1.21 5.44 -26.33
N PHE A 356 0.35 6.21 -27.00
CA PHE A 356 -1.09 6.24 -26.72
C PHE A 356 -1.73 4.86 -26.92
N LYS A 357 -1.49 4.23 -28.08
CA LYS A 357 -2.01 2.91 -28.39
C LYS A 357 -1.54 1.87 -27.39
N HIS A 358 -0.27 1.93 -26.98
CA HIS A 358 0.29 1.05 -25.96
C HIS A 358 -0.33 1.29 -24.58
N LEU A 359 -0.50 2.54 -24.17
CA LEU A 359 -1.16 2.90 -22.91
C LEU A 359 -2.60 2.38 -22.87
N LYS A 360 -3.37 2.60 -23.94
CA LYS A 360 -4.75 2.12 -24.06
C LYS A 360 -4.83 0.59 -24.02
N THR A 361 -4.02 -0.09 -24.82
CA THR A 361 -3.97 -1.57 -24.85
C THR A 361 -3.60 -2.15 -23.48
N ALA A 362 -2.60 -1.56 -22.80
CA ALA A 362 -2.20 -1.98 -21.46
C ALA A 362 -3.31 -1.71 -20.43
N PHE A 363 -4.01 -0.58 -20.54
CA PHE A 363 -5.12 -0.22 -19.67
C PHE A 363 -6.29 -1.21 -19.83
N ASP A 364 -6.68 -1.51 -21.07
CA ASP A 364 -7.73 -2.46 -21.40
C ASP A 364 -7.37 -3.88 -20.90
N THR A 365 -6.10 -4.27 -21.02
CA THR A 365 -5.60 -5.55 -20.49
C THR A 365 -5.76 -5.63 -18.98
N VAL A 366 -5.41 -4.57 -18.26
CA VAL A 366 -5.54 -4.50 -16.79
C VAL A 366 -7.02 -4.50 -16.39
N GLN A 367 -7.86 -3.73 -17.09
CA GLN A 367 -9.30 -3.66 -16.82
C GLN A 367 -9.97 -5.01 -17.05
N SER A 368 -9.65 -5.71 -18.15
CA SER A 368 -10.14 -7.06 -18.44
C SER A 368 -9.69 -8.05 -17.37
N TRP A 369 -8.41 -8.03 -16.96
CA TRP A 369 -7.92 -8.91 -15.89
C TRP A 369 -8.67 -8.69 -14.57
N LEU A 370 -8.91 -7.43 -14.18
CA LEU A 370 -9.66 -7.10 -12.98
C LEU A 370 -11.11 -7.60 -13.07
N ARG A 371 -11.75 -7.41 -14.23
CA ARG A 371 -13.10 -7.91 -14.51
C ARG A 371 -13.17 -9.44 -14.41
N ASP A 372 -12.28 -10.15 -15.11
CA ASP A 372 -12.19 -11.62 -15.11
C ASP A 372 -12.01 -12.16 -13.68
N HIS A 373 -11.17 -11.50 -12.88
CA HIS A 373 -10.93 -11.88 -11.48
C HIS A 373 -12.18 -11.74 -10.62
N LEU A 374 -12.91 -10.63 -10.77
CA LEU A 374 -14.16 -10.36 -10.06
C LEU A 374 -15.26 -11.33 -10.51
N ASP A 375 -15.41 -11.57 -11.80
CA ASP A 375 -16.37 -12.52 -12.35
C ASP A 375 -16.12 -13.94 -11.84
N ALA A 376 -14.86 -14.37 -11.75
CA ALA A 376 -14.50 -15.64 -11.15
C ALA A 376 -14.90 -15.71 -9.67
N PHE A 377 -14.68 -14.64 -8.89
CA PHE A 377 -15.12 -14.56 -7.49
C PHE A 377 -16.63 -14.66 -7.34
N PHE A 378 -17.37 -13.93 -8.15
CA PHE A 378 -18.83 -13.96 -8.09
C PHE A 378 -19.40 -15.30 -8.57
N SER A 379 -18.79 -15.92 -9.58
CA SER A 379 -19.17 -17.25 -10.08
C SER A 379 -18.88 -18.35 -9.05
N ASP A 380 -17.77 -18.26 -8.30
CA ASP A 380 -17.48 -19.18 -7.20
C ASP A 380 -18.57 -19.14 -6.14
N TYR A 381 -19.08 -17.94 -5.79
CA TYR A 381 -20.19 -17.83 -4.86
C TYR A 381 -21.46 -18.50 -5.38
N ASP A 382 -21.84 -18.25 -6.65
CA ASP A 382 -23.03 -18.84 -7.25
C ASP A 382 -22.96 -20.36 -7.21
N ARG A 383 -21.79 -20.91 -7.59
CA ARG A 383 -21.51 -22.34 -7.47
C ARG A 383 -21.63 -22.84 -6.04
N GLY A 384 -21.20 -22.05 -5.06
CA GLY A 384 -21.39 -22.34 -3.64
C GLY A 384 -22.85 -22.34 -3.19
N VAL A 385 -23.69 -21.46 -3.75
CA VAL A 385 -25.15 -21.49 -3.56
C VAL A 385 -25.75 -22.77 -4.13
N GLU A 386 -25.41 -23.11 -5.38
CA GLU A 386 -25.87 -24.34 -6.02
C GLU A 386 -25.45 -25.59 -5.22
N LEU A 387 -24.17 -25.67 -4.81
CA LEU A 387 -23.66 -26.78 -4.00
C LEU A 387 -24.40 -26.90 -2.67
N ALA A 388 -24.65 -25.79 -1.98
CA ALA A 388 -25.42 -25.82 -0.74
C ALA A 388 -26.86 -26.31 -0.96
N ASN A 389 -27.47 -26.00 -2.10
CA ASN A 389 -28.82 -26.45 -2.44
C ASN A 389 -28.88 -27.96 -2.77
N THR A 390 -27.76 -28.58 -3.18
CA THR A 390 -27.71 -30.04 -3.34
C THR A 390 -27.82 -30.79 -2.01
N VAL A 391 -27.49 -30.14 -0.89
CA VAL A 391 -27.58 -30.73 0.45
C VAL A 391 -29.00 -30.56 0.98
N LYS A 392 -29.76 -31.66 0.97
CA LYS A 392 -31.14 -31.73 1.50
C LYS A 392 -31.22 -31.92 3.02
N SER A 393 -30.11 -32.26 3.68
CA SER A 393 -30.09 -32.50 5.13
C SER A 393 -30.44 -31.23 5.91
N GLN A 394 -31.26 -31.40 6.96
CA GLN A 394 -31.58 -30.35 7.93
C GLN A 394 -30.45 -30.14 8.95
N THR A 395 -29.58 -31.14 9.15
CA THR A 395 -28.43 -31.13 10.06
C THR A 395 -27.13 -31.46 9.28
N PRO A 396 -26.61 -30.53 8.45
CA PRO A 396 -25.46 -30.80 7.59
C PRO A 396 -24.19 -31.18 8.36
N ASP A 397 -24.04 -30.71 9.60
CA ASP A 397 -22.93 -31.03 10.49
C ASP A 397 -22.94 -32.49 10.97
N GLU A 398 -24.11 -33.06 11.24
CA GLU A 398 -24.24 -34.48 11.59
C GLU A 398 -23.84 -35.38 10.43
N GLU A 399 -24.28 -35.06 9.20
CA GLU A 399 -23.83 -35.76 8.00
C GLU A 399 -22.33 -35.59 7.76
N PHE A 400 -21.81 -34.40 7.99
CA PHE A 400 -20.38 -34.12 7.87
C PHE A 400 -19.56 -34.94 8.87
N ASN A 401 -20.01 -35.07 10.12
CA ASN A 401 -19.34 -35.87 11.15
C ASN A 401 -19.26 -37.35 10.78
N LYS A 402 -20.28 -37.87 10.07
CA LYS A 402 -20.32 -39.25 9.54
C LYS A 402 -19.37 -39.47 8.35
N LEU A 403 -18.89 -38.41 7.70
CA LEU A 403 -17.90 -38.55 6.62
C LEU A 403 -16.52 -38.92 7.17
N GLY A 404 -15.94 -39.97 6.59
CA GLY A 404 -14.53 -40.29 6.81
C GLY A 404 -13.60 -39.19 6.31
N TYR A 405 -12.40 -39.12 6.90
CA TYR A 405 -11.41 -38.05 6.68
C TYR A 405 -11.18 -37.66 5.21
N LYS A 406 -10.94 -38.63 4.32
CA LYS A 406 -10.66 -38.37 2.90
C LYS A 406 -11.86 -37.72 2.19
N LYS A 407 -13.07 -38.22 2.47
CA LYS A 407 -14.33 -37.74 1.87
C LYS A 407 -14.72 -36.33 2.30
N ARG A 408 -14.19 -35.83 3.41
CA ARG A 408 -14.40 -34.44 3.85
C ARG A 408 -13.77 -33.41 2.91
N LYS A 409 -12.73 -33.81 2.16
CA LYS A 409 -12.04 -32.94 1.18
C LYS A 409 -12.66 -33.03 -0.22
N GLU A 410 -13.55 -33.97 -0.44
CA GLU A 410 -14.25 -34.18 -1.72
C GLU A 410 -15.46 -33.23 -1.86
N PRO A 411 -16.05 -33.10 -3.06
CA PRO A 411 -17.14 -32.15 -3.33
C PRO A 411 -18.32 -32.24 -2.35
N ARG A 412 -18.67 -33.44 -1.87
CA ARG A 412 -19.74 -33.63 -0.88
C ARG A 412 -19.40 -33.01 0.48
N GLY A 413 -18.15 -33.15 0.95
CA GLY A 413 -17.69 -32.55 2.20
C GLY A 413 -17.68 -31.02 2.15
N VAL A 414 -17.27 -30.46 1.00
CA VAL A 414 -17.33 -29.01 0.73
C VAL A 414 -18.78 -28.51 0.72
N ALA A 415 -19.69 -29.20 0.03
CA ALA A 415 -21.10 -28.83 -0.04
C ALA A 415 -21.76 -28.82 1.34
N LEU A 416 -21.51 -29.83 2.17
CA LEU A 416 -21.99 -29.89 3.55
C LEU A 416 -21.44 -28.74 4.40
N ALA A 417 -20.16 -28.39 4.25
CA ALA A 417 -19.57 -27.27 4.98
C ALA A 417 -20.17 -25.92 4.56
N VAL A 418 -20.33 -25.66 3.25
CA VAL A 418 -20.96 -24.42 2.77
C VAL A 418 -22.41 -24.33 3.26
N LYS A 419 -23.18 -25.42 3.19
CA LYS A 419 -24.54 -25.49 3.74
C LYS A 419 -24.56 -25.19 5.23
N TYR A 420 -23.67 -25.82 6.01
CA TYR A 420 -23.54 -25.61 7.45
C TYR A 420 -23.28 -24.15 7.80
N PHE A 421 -22.29 -23.50 7.18
CA PHE A 421 -21.98 -22.10 7.50
C PHE A 421 -23.15 -21.17 7.14
N LYS A 422 -23.83 -21.41 6.01
CA LYS A 422 -25.03 -20.63 5.62
C LYS A 422 -26.18 -20.81 6.60
N SER A 423 -26.46 -22.04 7.06
CA SER A 423 -27.61 -22.33 7.94
C SER A 423 -27.36 -22.01 9.41
N ALA A 424 -26.17 -22.32 9.93
CA ALA A 424 -25.86 -22.21 11.35
C ALA A 424 -25.24 -20.87 11.75
N HIS A 425 -24.56 -20.18 10.81
CA HIS A 425 -23.79 -18.95 11.07
C HIS A 425 -24.17 -17.80 10.13
N GLY A 426 -25.29 -17.91 9.42
CA GLY A 426 -25.72 -16.90 8.44
C GLY A 426 -24.73 -16.68 7.28
N GLY A 427 -23.71 -17.55 7.13
CA GLY A 427 -22.69 -17.49 6.09
C GLY A 427 -21.25 -17.40 6.58
N TYR A 428 -20.98 -16.98 7.83
CA TYR A 428 -19.59 -16.80 8.30
C TYR A 428 -19.44 -16.88 9.84
N THR A 429 -18.34 -17.48 10.28
CA THR A 429 -17.80 -17.35 11.63
C THR A 429 -16.28 -17.44 11.58
N ASP A 430 -15.58 -16.80 12.52
CA ASP A 430 -14.11 -16.83 12.60
C ASP A 430 -13.62 -18.17 13.15
N THR A 431 -13.23 -19.08 12.25
CA THR A 431 -12.74 -20.42 12.61
C THR A 431 -11.34 -20.44 13.22
N SER A 432 -10.68 -19.28 13.35
CA SER A 432 -9.44 -19.14 14.12
C SER A 432 -9.68 -18.95 15.62
N ARG A 433 -10.91 -18.58 16.00
CA ARG A 433 -11.34 -18.36 17.38
C ARG A 433 -12.44 -19.32 17.81
N VAL A 434 -13.34 -19.67 16.90
CA VAL A 434 -14.53 -20.47 17.16
C VAL A 434 -14.33 -21.87 16.55
N ARG A 435 -14.43 -22.90 17.39
CA ARG A 435 -14.47 -24.29 16.93
C ARG A 435 -15.84 -24.57 16.32
N THR A 436 -15.87 -25.36 15.25
CA THR A 436 -17.12 -25.79 14.60
C THR A 436 -17.08 -27.30 14.38
N PRO A 437 -18.23 -27.98 14.19
CA PRO A 437 -18.24 -29.38 13.79
C PRO A 437 -17.43 -29.64 12.50
N ILE A 438 -17.36 -28.66 11.60
CA ILE A 438 -16.57 -28.74 10.37
C ILE A 438 -15.06 -28.61 10.64
N TYR A 439 -14.68 -27.72 11.56
CA TYR A 439 -13.30 -27.47 11.99
C TYR A 439 -13.20 -27.57 13.53
N PRO A 440 -13.07 -28.80 14.07
CA PRO A 440 -13.20 -29.05 15.52
C PRO A 440 -11.98 -28.61 16.34
N THR A 441 -10.84 -28.39 15.70
CA THR A 441 -9.67 -27.78 16.35
C THR A 441 -9.25 -26.52 15.59
N LEU A 442 -8.72 -25.53 16.32
CA LEU A 442 -8.29 -24.25 15.73
C LEU A 442 -7.14 -24.42 14.73
N ALA A 443 -6.37 -25.50 14.87
CA ALA A 443 -5.28 -25.89 13.97
C ALA A 443 -5.72 -26.86 12.85
N ALA A 444 -6.96 -27.36 12.87
CA ALA A 444 -7.39 -28.52 12.09
C ALA A 444 -7.18 -28.31 10.58
N ARG A 445 -6.37 -29.21 9.98
CA ARG A 445 -6.25 -29.44 8.53
C ARG A 445 -7.21 -30.53 8.03
N ASP A 446 -8.13 -30.93 8.89
CA ASP A 446 -8.90 -32.18 8.81
C ASP A 446 -10.32 -32.00 8.25
N GLY A 447 -10.70 -30.75 7.96
CA GLY A 447 -11.92 -30.38 7.25
C GLY A 447 -11.68 -30.13 5.76
N PRO A 448 -12.69 -29.63 5.02
CA PRO A 448 -12.53 -29.21 3.65
C PRO A 448 -11.55 -28.02 3.57
N PRO A 449 -10.88 -27.79 2.41
CA PRO A 449 -9.98 -26.66 2.24
C PRO A 449 -10.67 -25.33 2.56
N LYS A 450 -10.16 -24.57 3.53
CA LYS A 450 -10.78 -23.33 3.98
C LYS A 450 -10.83 -22.28 2.86
N GLU A 451 -9.82 -22.27 2.01
CA GLU A 451 -9.72 -21.42 0.81
C GLU A 451 -10.96 -21.62 -0.08
N LEU A 452 -11.27 -22.87 -0.41
CA LEU A 452 -12.38 -23.22 -1.30
C LEU A 452 -13.73 -22.93 -0.64
N VAL A 453 -13.91 -23.29 0.63
CA VAL A 453 -15.15 -23.01 1.36
C VAL A 453 -15.37 -21.50 1.49
N SER A 454 -14.32 -20.73 1.78
CA SER A 454 -14.39 -19.27 1.87
C SER A 454 -14.83 -18.64 0.54
N ARG A 455 -14.29 -19.12 -0.58
CA ARG A 455 -14.67 -18.67 -1.94
C ARG A 455 -16.14 -18.96 -2.23
N TYR A 456 -16.61 -20.20 -1.97
CA TYR A 456 -18.01 -20.59 -2.18
C TYR A 456 -19.02 -19.95 -1.22
N LEU A 457 -18.56 -19.42 -0.09
CA LEU A 457 -19.36 -18.59 0.80
C LEU A 457 -19.41 -17.12 0.36
N GLY A 458 -18.64 -16.72 -0.67
CA GLY A 458 -18.56 -15.34 -1.14
C GLY A 458 -17.81 -14.43 -0.17
N LEU A 459 -16.88 -14.98 0.61
CA LEU A 459 -16.10 -14.23 1.58
C LEU A 459 -14.85 -13.66 0.90
N PRO A 460 -14.76 -12.33 0.71
CA PRO A 460 -13.70 -11.74 -0.09
C PRO A 460 -12.34 -11.82 0.60
N SER A 461 -11.32 -12.15 -0.17
CA SER A 461 -9.93 -11.98 0.23
C SER A 461 -9.50 -10.51 0.10
N ARG A 462 -8.31 -10.17 0.64
CA ARG A 462 -7.71 -8.85 0.39
C ARG A 462 -7.54 -8.58 -1.10
N CYS A 463 -7.19 -9.59 -1.90
CA CYS A 463 -7.02 -9.45 -3.35
C CYS A 463 -8.33 -9.12 -4.04
N ASP A 464 -9.43 -9.79 -3.70
CA ASP A 464 -10.76 -9.53 -4.26
C ASP A 464 -11.22 -8.09 -3.97
N ALA A 465 -11.01 -7.62 -2.73
CA ALA A 465 -11.34 -6.26 -2.35
C ALA A 465 -10.49 -5.22 -3.10
N MET A 466 -9.18 -5.43 -3.19
CA MET A 466 -8.31 -4.54 -3.98
C MET A 466 -8.61 -4.59 -5.48
N ALA A 467 -9.06 -5.74 -6.01
CA ALA A 467 -9.44 -5.88 -7.40
C ALA A 467 -10.68 -5.02 -7.72
N LEU A 468 -11.71 -5.03 -6.86
CA LEU A 468 -12.87 -4.16 -7.03
C LEU A 468 -12.49 -2.67 -6.86
N MET A 469 -11.63 -2.35 -5.91
CA MET A 469 -11.11 -0.98 -5.75
C MET A 469 -10.38 -0.49 -7.01
N ALA A 470 -9.49 -1.32 -7.56
CA ALA A 470 -8.75 -1.02 -8.78
C ALA A 470 -9.69 -0.94 -10.00
N PHE A 471 -10.70 -1.81 -10.07
CA PHE A 471 -11.69 -1.79 -11.12
C PHE A 471 -12.47 -0.48 -11.09
N LEU A 472 -12.99 -0.05 -9.94
CA LEU A 472 -13.65 1.26 -9.81
C LEU A 472 -12.74 2.42 -10.24
N ALA A 473 -11.49 2.44 -9.80
CA ALA A 473 -10.51 3.46 -10.20
C ALA A 473 -10.17 3.44 -11.71
N SER A 474 -10.39 2.32 -12.40
CA SER A 474 -10.29 2.23 -13.85
C SER A 474 -11.54 2.76 -14.58
N GLN A 475 -12.69 2.79 -13.91
CA GLN A 475 -13.96 3.27 -14.49
C GLN A 475 -14.14 4.77 -14.34
N ASP A 476 -13.74 5.31 -13.19
CA ASP A 476 -13.84 6.73 -12.88
C ASP A 476 -12.63 7.18 -12.07
N GLY A 477 -11.89 8.14 -12.63
CA GLY A 477 -10.67 8.68 -12.06
C GLY A 477 -10.87 9.42 -10.73
N ARG A 478 -12.09 9.66 -10.25
CA ARG A 478 -12.36 10.26 -8.92
C ARG A 478 -12.14 9.27 -7.80
N PHE A 479 -12.21 7.96 -8.04
CA PHE A 479 -11.91 6.93 -7.07
C PHE A 479 -10.40 6.78 -6.84
N SER A 480 -9.92 7.20 -5.66
CA SER A 480 -8.52 7.01 -5.24
C SER A 480 -8.41 5.86 -4.25
N GLU A 481 -7.21 5.27 -4.14
CA GLU A 481 -6.90 4.27 -3.12
C GLU A 481 -7.31 4.73 -1.70
N SER A 482 -7.04 6.00 -1.36
CA SER A 482 -7.42 6.58 -0.07
C SER A 482 -8.94 6.75 0.08
N SER A 483 -9.62 7.24 -0.96
CA SER A 483 -11.07 7.47 -0.90
C SER A 483 -11.86 6.16 -0.81
N LEU A 484 -11.37 5.11 -1.45
CA LEU A 484 -12.00 3.78 -1.43
C LEU A 484 -11.69 3.03 -0.14
N SER A 485 -10.45 3.10 0.36
CA SER A 485 -10.09 2.42 1.62
C SER A 485 -10.82 2.99 2.83
N ALA A 486 -11.15 4.28 2.82
CA ALA A 486 -11.95 4.94 3.85
C ALA A 486 -13.46 5.00 3.55
N ALA A 487 -13.93 4.40 2.45
CA ALA A 487 -15.32 4.49 2.04
C ALA A 487 -16.24 3.76 3.04
N THR A 488 -17.04 4.53 3.77
CA THR A 488 -18.12 4.02 4.61
C THR A 488 -19.30 3.63 3.71
N LEU A 489 -20.01 2.55 4.00
CA LEU A 489 -21.25 2.12 3.34
C LEU A 489 -22.47 2.47 4.20
N LEU A 490 -22.35 2.25 5.52
CA LEU A 490 -23.45 2.34 6.47
C LEU A 490 -23.17 3.44 7.52
N ASP A 491 -24.22 4.07 8.05
CA ASP A 491 -24.12 4.89 9.27
C ASP A 491 -24.09 4.02 10.54
N ALA A 492 -23.98 4.68 11.69
CA ALA A 492 -24.01 4.02 13.00
C ALA A 492 -25.33 3.26 13.28
N ASN A 493 -26.42 3.65 12.63
CA ASN A 493 -27.73 3.01 12.76
C ASN A 493 -27.90 1.83 11.78
N GLY A 494 -26.96 1.63 10.85
CA GLY A 494 -27.01 0.60 9.82
C GLY A 494 -27.74 1.01 8.54
N ASN A 495 -28.09 2.28 8.37
CA ASN A 495 -28.67 2.79 7.14
C ASN A 495 -27.57 3.00 6.09
N ARG A 496 -27.89 2.76 4.81
CA ARG A 496 -26.96 3.02 3.71
C ARG A 496 -26.80 4.52 3.50
N ILE A 497 -25.57 5.01 3.63
CA ILE A 497 -25.22 6.44 3.44
C ILE A 497 -24.39 6.69 2.19
N ASN A 498 -23.68 5.69 1.69
CA ASN A 498 -22.99 5.71 0.42
C ASN A 498 -23.41 4.49 -0.41
N ALA A 499 -23.25 4.53 -1.74
CA ALA A 499 -23.86 3.58 -2.67
C ALA A 499 -25.41 3.61 -2.56
N VAL A 500 -25.98 4.78 -2.85
CA VAL A 500 -27.42 5.07 -2.76
C VAL A 500 -28.05 5.00 -4.14
N GLU A 501 -29.20 4.35 -4.27
CA GLU A 501 -29.97 4.33 -5.52
C GLU A 501 -30.63 5.70 -5.72
N THR A 502 -30.44 6.27 -6.90
CA THR A 502 -31.04 7.54 -7.34
C THR A 502 -31.73 7.33 -8.69
N ASP A 503 -32.52 8.29 -9.15
CA ASP A 503 -33.17 8.23 -10.47
C ASP A 503 -32.14 8.09 -11.62
N ALA A 504 -30.92 8.58 -11.42
CA ALA A 504 -29.81 8.45 -12.37
C ALA A 504 -29.06 7.10 -12.30
N GLY A 505 -29.37 6.26 -11.32
CA GLY A 505 -28.68 5.00 -11.03
C GLY A 505 -27.98 4.98 -9.67
N LEU A 506 -27.12 3.97 -9.45
CA LEU A 506 -26.42 3.79 -8.18
C LEU A 506 -25.32 4.85 -8.04
N THR A 507 -25.47 5.75 -7.06
CA THR A 507 -24.49 6.80 -6.76
C THR A 507 -23.58 6.37 -5.63
N LEU A 508 -22.28 6.26 -5.92
CA LEU A 508 -21.24 6.02 -4.93
C LEU A 508 -20.59 7.34 -4.49
N THR A 509 -20.73 7.66 -3.21
CA THR A 509 -20.15 8.85 -2.59
C THR A 509 -18.88 8.47 -1.85
N VAL A 510 -17.77 9.15 -2.15
CA VAL A 510 -16.46 8.91 -1.51
C VAL A 510 -15.81 10.22 -1.07
N LEU A 511 -15.07 10.16 0.04
CA LEU A 511 -14.35 11.31 0.58
C LEU A 511 -12.85 11.22 0.26
N LYS A 512 -12.32 12.28 -0.34
CA LYS A 512 -10.88 12.52 -0.47
C LYS A 512 -10.48 13.61 0.51
N GLU A 513 -9.83 13.24 1.62
CA GLU A 513 -9.37 14.20 2.63
C GLU A 513 -8.52 15.32 2.00
N ARG A 514 -8.89 16.58 2.27
CA ARG A 514 -8.21 17.80 1.85
C ARG A 514 -8.16 18.76 3.03
N ASP A 515 -7.10 19.55 3.13
CA ASP A 515 -6.95 20.57 4.19
C ASP A 515 -8.07 21.63 4.16
N SER A 516 -8.72 21.83 3.00
CA SER A 516 -9.76 22.83 2.77
C SER A 516 -11.22 22.34 2.95
N GLY A 517 -11.46 21.09 3.35
CA GLY A 517 -12.80 20.60 3.71
C GLY A 517 -13.77 20.26 2.56
N GLY A 518 -13.40 20.45 1.28
CA GLY A 518 -14.24 20.16 0.09
C GLY A 518 -13.88 18.87 -0.66
N GLY A 519 -13.82 17.74 0.04
CA GLY A 519 -13.26 16.47 -0.47
C GLY A 519 -14.24 15.46 -1.04
N TRP A 520 -15.55 15.73 -1.02
CA TRP A 520 -16.57 14.75 -1.39
C TRP A 520 -16.73 14.63 -2.91
N HIS A 521 -16.83 13.40 -3.39
CA HIS A 521 -17.13 13.08 -4.78
C HIS A 521 -18.37 12.19 -4.85
N HIS A 522 -19.34 12.61 -5.66
CA HIS A 522 -20.54 11.85 -5.96
C HIS A 522 -20.42 11.29 -7.38
N VAL A 523 -20.39 9.98 -7.50
CA VAL A 523 -20.17 9.28 -8.77
C VAL A 523 -21.37 8.40 -9.08
N VAL A 524 -22.11 8.76 -10.13
CA VAL A 524 -23.15 7.89 -10.69
C VAL A 524 -22.46 6.76 -11.46
N LEU A 525 -22.66 5.52 -11.03
CA LEU A 525 -22.02 4.35 -11.62
C LEU A 525 -22.76 3.92 -12.89
N LYS A 526 -22.00 3.56 -13.93
CA LYS A 526 -22.54 2.88 -15.12
C LYS A 526 -23.17 1.54 -14.72
N GLN A 527 -24.15 1.08 -15.49
CA GLN A 527 -24.98 -0.07 -15.13
C GLN A 527 -24.17 -1.34 -14.81
N ASP A 528 -23.18 -1.68 -15.64
CA ASP A 528 -22.31 -2.85 -15.41
C ASP A 528 -21.46 -2.72 -14.13
N VAL A 529 -20.92 -1.53 -13.87
CA VAL A 529 -20.14 -1.22 -12.66
C VAL A 529 -21.02 -1.22 -11.40
N ALA A 530 -22.23 -0.69 -11.51
CA ALA A 530 -23.20 -0.66 -10.43
C ALA A 530 -23.56 -2.08 -9.98
N ASP A 531 -23.71 -3.01 -10.92
CA ASP A 531 -24.04 -4.41 -10.62
C ASP A 531 -22.92 -5.10 -9.82
N TYR A 532 -21.64 -4.84 -10.13
CA TYR A 532 -20.52 -5.30 -9.31
C TYR A 532 -20.59 -4.79 -7.88
N VAL A 533 -20.91 -3.51 -7.69
CA VAL A 533 -21.02 -2.90 -6.35
C VAL A 533 -22.21 -3.46 -5.58
N ARG A 534 -23.39 -3.59 -6.21
CA ARG A 534 -24.57 -4.21 -5.59
C ARG A 534 -24.28 -5.63 -5.13
N ARG A 535 -23.66 -6.42 -6.01
CA ARG A 535 -23.32 -7.82 -5.74
C ARG A 535 -22.27 -7.93 -4.64
N TRP A 536 -21.27 -7.06 -4.65
CA TRP A 536 -20.30 -6.95 -3.57
C TRP A 536 -20.98 -6.69 -2.21
N ILE A 537 -21.85 -5.68 -2.13
CA ILE A 537 -22.60 -5.32 -0.91
C ILE A 537 -23.44 -6.49 -0.41
N GLN A 538 -24.18 -7.15 -1.31
CA GLN A 538 -25.01 -8.31 -0.99
C GLN A 538 -24.16 -9.45 -0.39
N LEU A 539 -23.06 -9.81 -1.04
CA LEU A 539 -22.22 -10.94 -0.64
C LEU A 539 -21.49 -10.73 0.67
N THR A 540 -21.13 -9.48 0.95
CA THR A 540 -20.41 -9.12 2.16
C THR A 540 -21.35 -8.84 3.33
N THR A 541 -22.67 -9.00 3.16
CA THR A 541 -23.68 -8.82 4.22
C THR A 541 -23.50 -9.80 5.40
N PRO A 542 -23.35 -11.13 5.21
CA PRO A 542 -23.06 -12.06 6.30
C PRO A 542 -21.83 -11.66 7.14
N LEU A 543 -20.78 -11.20 6.46
CA LEU A 543 -19.55 -10.77 7.11
C LEU A 543 -19.78 -9.52 7.96
N ARG A 544 -20.55 -8.54 7.47
CA ARG A 544 -20.92 -7.34 8.24
C ARG A 544 -21.79 -7.67 9.45
N ASN A 545 -22.77 -8.55 9.29
CA ASN A 545 -23.64 -8.97 10.39
C ASN A 545 -22.80 -9.59 11.50
N TYR A 546 -21.94 -10.56 11.16
CA TYR A 546 -21.01 -11.14 12.14
C TYR A 546 -20.12 -10.09 12.80
N MET A 547 -19.54 -9.16 12.03
CA MET A 547 -18.70 -8.11 12.59
C MET A 547 -19.48 -7.20 13.54
N LYS A 548 -20.71 -6.82 13.19
CA LYS A 548 -21.59 -5.99 14.02
C LYS A 548 -21.99 -6.73 15.31
N ASP A 549 -22.37 -7.99 15.20
CA ASP A 549 -22.83 -8.82 16.33
C ASP A 549 -21.70 -9.17 17.32
N ASN A 550 -20.43 -9.04 16.90
CA ASN A 550 -19.24 -9.32 17.71
C ASN A 550 -18.38 -8.07 18.00
N ASP A 551 -18.95 -6.86 17.86
CA ASP A 551 -18.28 -5.58 18.12
C ASP A 551 -16.93 -5.40 17.38
N ILE A 552 -16.83 -5.95 16.16
CA ILE A 552 -15.64 -5.85 15.32
C ILE A 552 -15.70 -4.56 14.49
N PRO A 553 -14.68 -3.68 14.55
CA PRO A 553 -14.70 -2.40 13.86
C PRO A 553 -14.63 -2.56 12.34
N GLY A 554 -15.17 -1.56 11.62
CA GLY A 554 -15.13 -1.49 10.17
C GLY A 554 -16.26 -2.22 9.45
N TRP A 555 -17.23 -2.81 10.17
CA TRP A 555 -18.41 -3.46 9.57
C TRP A 555 -19.22 -2.50 8.67
N HIS A 556 -19.20 -1.21 8.99
CA HIS A 556 -19.87 -0.17 8.20
C HIS A 556 -19.09 0.22 6.93
N ASN A 557 -17.89 -0.32 6.66
CA ASN A 557 -17.11 0.05 5.47
C ASN A 557 -17.59 -0.68 4.20
N LEU A 558 -17.39 -0.04 3.05
CA LEU A 558 -17.71 -0.63 1.73
C LEU A 558 -16.79 -1.81 1.42
N PHE A 559 -15.48 -1.66 1.67
CA PHE A 559 -14.50 -2.72 1.47
C PHE A 559 -14.12 -3.36 2.79
N ILE A 560 -14.52 -4.61 2.94
CA ILE A 560 -14.13 -5.51 4.02
C ILE A 560 -13.59 -6.80 3.40
N TYR A 561 -12.68 -7.47 4.08
CA TYR A 561 -12.07 -8.70 3.59
C TYR A 561 -11.67 -9.63 4.74
N LEU A 562 -11.28 -10.86 4.43
CA LEU A 562 -10.66 -11.77 5.38
C LEU A 562 -9.14 -11.79 5.24
N GLY A 563 -8.43 -11.72 6.37
CA GLY A 563 -6.96 -11.82 6.39
C GLY A 563 -6.46 -13.22 6.02
N ASN A 564 -7.24 -14.25 6.38
CA ASN A 564 -7.04 -15.64 5.98
C ASN A 564 -8.41 -16.28 5.71
N PRO A 565 -8.51 -17.31 4.85
CA PRO A 565 -9.78 -18.00 4.57
C PRO A 565 -10.48 -18.49 5.85
N LEU A 566 -11.76 -18.14 6.02
CA LEU A 566 -12.55 -18.40 7.24
C LEU A 566 -11.87 -17.96 8.56
N GLY A 567 -10.92 -17.03 8.48
CA GLY A 567 -10.18 -16.47 9.61
C GLY A 567 -10.69 -15.07 9.97
N PRO A 568 -9.88 -14.25 10.64
CA PRO A 568 -10.30 -12.94 11.12
C PRO A 568 -10.53 -11.94 9.98
N THR A 569 -11.46 -11.03 10.21
CA THR A 569 -11.75 -9.90 9.31
C THR A 569 -10.62 -8.89 9.29
N GLY A 570 -10.38 -8.29 8.14
CA GLY A 570 -9.43 -7.21 7.91
C GLY A 570 -10.13 -5.96 7.39
N LEU A 571 -9.49 -4.82 7.65
CA LEU A 571 -9.86 -3.51 7.14
C LEU A 571 -8.65 -2.89 6.41
N PHE A 572 -8.93 -1.92 5.54
CA PHE A 572 -7.89 -1.07 4.97
C PHE A 572 -7.74 0.20 5.83
N ASP A 573 -6.51 0.51 6.20
CA ASP A 573 -6.12 1.71 6.93
C ASP A 573 -4.89 2.37 6.30
N ARG A 574 -4.46 3.51 6.84
CA ARG A 574 -3.26 4.23 6.37
C ARG A 574 -1.96 3.39 6.46
N ALA A 575 -1.95 2.32 7.26
CA ALA A 575 -0.80 1.42 7.43
C ALA A 575 -0.83 0.21 6.48
N SER A 576 -1.93 0.00 5.74
CA SER A 576 -2.21 -1.25 5.01
C SER A 576 -1.33 -1.51 3.78
N ASN A 577 -0.41 -0.60 3.43
CA ASN A 577 0.54 -0.74 2.32
C ASN A 577 -0.08 -1.33 1.04
N ILE A 578 -1.25 -0.81 0.66
CA ILE A 578 -2.11 -1.36 -0.40
C ILE A 578 -1.34 -1.44 -1.71
N SER A 579 -0.56 -0.41 -2.05
CA SER A 579 0.29 -0.42 -3.25
C SER A 579 1.28 -1.60 -3.30
N SER A 580 1.90 -2.01 -2.18
CA SER A 580 2.80 -3.17 -2.16
C SER A 580 2.04 -4.49 -2.31
N TRP A 581 0.92 -4.64 -1.60
CA TRP A 581 0.08 -5.83 -1.71
C TRP A 581 -0.54 -5.98 -3.10
N PHE A 582 -0.96 -4.88 -3.72
CA PHE A 582 -1.49 -4.89 -5.08
C PHE A 582 -0.43 -5.32 -6.09
N ARG A 583 0.83 -4.86 -5.94
CA ARG A 583 1.94 -5.34 -6.79
C ARG A 583 2.18 -6.84 -6.60
N GLN A 584 2.11 -7.35 -5.38
CA GLN A 584 2.24 -8.80 -5.14
C GLN A 584 1.08 -9.57 -5.80
N PHE A 585 -0.14 -9.06 -5.70
CA PHE A 585 -1.32 -9.62 -6.36
C PHE A 585 -1.19 -9.60 -7.89
N ALA A 586 -0.74 -8.50 -8.48
CA ALA A 586 -0.45 -8.42 -9.91
C ALA A 586 0.63 -9.42 -10.33
N ASN A 587 1.71 -9.53 -9.55
CA ASN A 587 2.82 -10.44 -9.82
C ASN A 587 2.41 -11.92 -9.73
N SER A 588 1.45 -12.28 -8.87
CA SER A 588 0.90 -13.64 -8.86
C SER A 588 0.10 -13.97 -10.14
N HIS A 589 -0.24 -12.96 -10.95
CA HIS A 589 -0.93 -13.07 -12.24
C HIS A 589 -0.01 -12.71 -13.42
N LYS A 590 1.30 -12.87 -13.26
CA LYS A 590 2.30 -12.57 -14.31
C LYS A 590 2.04 -13.34 -15.61
N SER A 591 1.45 -14.52 -15.56
CA SER A 591 1.06 -15.27 -16.78
C SER A 591 0.02 -14.53 -17.63
N ARG A 592 -0.90 -13.79 -17.00
CA ARG A 592 -1.95 -13.00 -17.68
C ARG A 592 -1.46 -11.59 -18.03
N LEU A 593 -0.70 -10.96 -17.13
CA LEU A 593 -0.31 -9.55 -17.24
C LEU A 593 1.06 -9.34 -17.89
N GLY A 594 1.88 -10.39 -18.01
CA GLY A 594 3.23 -10.30 -18.55
C GLY A 594 4.08 -9.24 -17.83
N PRO A 595 4.75 -8.34 -18.57
CA PRO A 595 5.54 -7.24 -18.00
C PRO A 595 4.75 -6.24 -17.14
N LEU A 596 3.44 -6.08 -17.37
CA LEU A 596 2.58 -5.10 -16.66
C LEU A 596 2.46 -5.42 -15.17
N SER A 597 2.40 -6.71 -14.82
CA SER A 597 3.22 -7.27 -13.75
C SER A 597 3.59 -6.38 -12.57
N ASN A 598 4.79 -5.83 -12.73
CA ASN A 598 5.53 -5.07 -11.75
C ASN A 598 5.21 -3.56 -11.79
N GLN A 599 4.40 -3.13 -12.77
CA GLN A 599 4.19 -1.73 -13.09
C GLN A 599 2.84 -1.20 -12.60
N ILE A 600 1.89 -2.08 -12.26
CA ILE A 600 0.53 -1.67 -11.90
C ILE A 600 0.34 -1.45 -10.40
N THR A 601 -0.35 -0.36 -10.08
CA THR A 601 -0.91 -0.03 -8.76
C THR A 601 -2.25 0.67 -8.97
N ILE A 602 -3.12 0.70 -7.96
CA ILE A 602 -4.40 1.44 -8.03
C ILE A 602 -4.17 2.91 -8.42
N ALA A 603 -3.14 3.54 -7.84
CA ALA A 603 -2.77 4.92 -8.18
C ALA A 603 -2.37 5.08 -9.66
N ARG A 604 -1.59 4.15 -10.22
CA ARG A 604 -1.17 4.21 -11.64
C ARG A 604 -2.31 3.92 -12.59
N ILE A 605 -3.23 3.03 -12.22
CA ILE A 605 -4.47 2.77 -12.98
C ILE A 605 -5.31 4.04 -13.04
N ARG A 606 -5.55 4.70 -11.90
CA ARG A 606 -6.23 6.01 -11.84
C ARG A 606 -5.53 7.06 -12.71
N SER A 607 -4.21 7.15 -12.63
CA SER A 607 -3.46 8.12 -13.44
C SER A 607 -3.59 7.85 -14.93
N ALA A 608 -3.50 6.59 -15.34
CA ALA A 608 -3.69 6.18 -16.72
C ALA A 608 -5.11 6.52 -17.21
N ARG A 609 -6.14 6.32 -16.38
CA ARG A 609 -7.52 6.71 -16.70
C ARG A 609 -7.64 8.20 -17.01
N GLY A 610 -7.11 9.06 -16.14
CA GLY A 610 -7.14 10.51 -16.36
C GLY A 610 -6.37 10.94 -17.62
N VAL A 611 -5.17 10.38 -17.83
CA VAL A 611 -4.38 10.68 -19.04
C VAL A 611 -5.05 10.16 -20.31
N LEU A 612 -5.73 9.01 -20.28
CA LEU A 612 -6.51 8.55 -21.43
C LEU A 612 -7.64 9.52 -21.77
N VAL A 613 -8.35 10.07 -20.77
CA VAL A 613 -9.35 11.12 -21.02
C VAL A 613 -8.73 12.35 -21.66
N PHE A 614 -7.58 12.83 -21.16
CA PHE A 614 -6.84 13.92 -21.81
C PHE A 614 -6.51 13.59 -23.26
N LEU A 615 -6.03 12.37 -23.54
CA LEU A 615 -5.61 11.98 -24.88
C LEU A 615 -6.80 11.71 -25.81
N ASP A 616 -7.98 11.41 -25.28
CA ASP A 616 -9.21 11.27 -26.07
C ASP A 616 -9.84 12.64 -26.39
N THR A 617 -9.74 13.63 -25.48
CA THR A 617 -10.41 14.94 -25.63
C THR A 617 -9.48 16.10 -25.98
N MET A 618 -8.17 15.92 -25.82
CA MET A 618 -7.15 16.97 -25.85
C MET A 618 -7.41 18.15 -24.91
N ASP A 619 -8.16 17.91 -23.82
CA ASP A 619 -8.60 18.94 -22.88
C ASP A 619 -8.18 18.63 -21.43
N LEU A 620 -7.39 19.54 -20.85
CA LEU A 620 -6.91 19.43 -19.48
C LEU A 620 -8.05 19.56 -18.45
N ALA A 621 -9.09 20.35 -18.74
CA ALA A 621 -10.24 20.48 -17.84
C ALA A 621 -11.03 19.18 -17.74
N SER A 622 -11.20 18.46 -18.86
CA SER A 622 -11.83 17.14 -18.90
C SER A 622 -11.04 16.10 -18.11
N MET A 623 -9.71 16.08 -18.23
CA MET A 623 -8.85 15.25 -17.39
C MET A 623 -8.96 15.58 -15.90
N ALA A 624 -8.97 16.87 -15.57
CA ALA A 624 -9.08 17.33 -14.19
C ALA A 624 -10.42 16.92 -13.56
N ARG A 625 -11.51 17.06 -14.32
CA ARG A 625 -12.86 16.61 -13.94
C ARG A 625 -12.91 15.10 -13.72
N GLU A 626 -12.36 14.31 -14.64
CA GLU A 626 -12.25 12.84 -14.52
C GLU A 626 -11.47 12.45 -13.26
N LEU A 627 -10.40 13.17 -12.93
CA LEU A 627 -9.58 12.89 -11.75
C LEU A 627 -10.15 13.51 -10.47
N GLY A 628 -11.20 14.34 -10.53
CA GLY A 628 -11.70 15.11 -9.39
C GLY A 628 -10.67 16.07 -8.78
N ASN A 629 -9.77 16.61 -9.61
CA ASN A 629 -8.74 17.58 -9.22
C ASN A 629 -8.93 18.89 -9.98
N ASP A 630 -8.16 19.92 -9.64
CA ASP A 630 -7.97 21.09 -10.49
C ASP A 630 -6.99 20.78 -11.64
N SER A 631 -6.99 21.66 -12.66
CA SER A 631 -6.17 21.51 -13.88
C SER A 631 -4.68 21.57 -13.59
N GLU A 632 -4.23 22.44 -12.66
CA GLU A 632 -2.82 22.60 -12.31
C GLU A 632 -2.25 21.32 -11.66
N THR A 633 -2.98 20.77 -10.68
CA THR A 633 -2.66 19.51 -10.02
C THR A 633 -2.64 18.36 -11.03
N SER A 634 -3.62 18.31 -11.93
CA SER A 634 -3.73 17.26 -12.95
C SER A 634 -2.54 17.30 -13.92
N LEU A 635 -2.19 18.49 -14.40
CA LEU A 635 -1.02 18.71 -15.25
C LEU A 635 0.27 18.30 -14.54
N ARG A 636 0.54 18.82 -13.34
CA ARG A 636 1.81 18.60 -12.63
C ARG A 636 2.02 17.17 -12.16
N HIS A 637 0.96 16.50 -11.70
CA HIS A 637 1.09 15.22 -11.02
C HIS A 637 0.75 14.01 -11.90
N TYR A 638 -0.05 14.18 -12.95
CA TYR A 638 -0.59 13.04 -13.70
C TYR A 638 -0.12 13.01 -15.15
N LEU A 639 -0.15 14.14 -15.87
CA LEU A 639 0.33 14.20 -17.25
C LEU A 639 1.88 14.18 -17.26
N PRO A 640 2.53 13.25 -18.00
CA PRO A 640 3.98 13.29 -18.21
C PRO A 640 4.41 14.55 -18.97
N ASP A 641 5.48 15.21 -18.50
CA ASP A 641 6.02 16.44 -19.09
C ASP A 641 6.31 16.28 -20.60
N SER A 642 6.85 15.12 -21.01
CA SER A 642 7.17 14.82 -22.41
C SER A 642 5.96 14.74 -23.32
N LEU A 643 4.81 14.27 -22.81
CA LEU A 643 3.56 14.28 -23.57
C LEU A 643 3.02 15.71 -23.66
N TRP A 644 3.06 16.47 -22.57
CA TRP A 644 2.64 17.86 -22.58
C TRP A 644 3.48 18.72 -23.54
N GLU A 645 4.80 18.62 -23.49
CA GLU A 645 5.73 19.34 -24.38
C GLU A 645 5.44 19.01 -25.85
N TYR A 646 5.18 17.75 -26.17
CA TYR A 646 4.80 17.33 -27.51
C TYR A 646 3.50 18.03 -27.98
N PHE A 647 2.42 17.97 -27.19
CA PHE A 647 1.15 18.58 -27.56
C PHE A 647 1.24 20.11 -27.60
N ALA A 648 1.93 20.73 -26.64
CA ALA A 648 2.17 22.17 -26.62
C ALA A 648 2.97 22.63 -27.86
N THR A 649 4.00 21.87 -28.26
CA THR A 649 4.78 22.15 -29.48
C THR A 649 3.92 21.99 -30.73
N ARG A 650 3.10 20.94 -30.80
CA ARG A 650 2.14 20.73 -31.90
C ARG A 650 1.16 21.90 -32.00
N TRP A 651 0.57 22.33 -30.90
CA TRP A 651 -0.34 23.48 -30.86
C TRP A 651 0.35 24.79 -31.22
N LEU A 652 1.58 25.03 -30.73
CA LEU A 652 2.36 26.20 -31.10
C LEU A 652 2.65 26.22 -32.60
N ARG A 653 3.02 25.08 -33.19
CA ARG A 653 3.26 24.96 -34.64
C ARG A 653 1.99 25.17 -35.44
N ILE A 654 0.85 24.61 -35.01
CA ILE A 654 -0.46 24.88 -35.63
C ILE A 654 -0.75 26.39 -35.58
N PHE A 655 -0.58 27.03 -34.42
CA PHE A 655 -0.80 28.47 -34.25
C PHE A 655 0.16 29.32 -35.11
N GLN A 656 1.44 28.98 -35.15
CA GLN A 656 2.43 29.65 -36.01
C GLN A 656 2.10 29.48 -37.49
N ASN A 657 1.68 28.30 -37.91
CA ASN A 657 1.24 28.06 -39.29
C ASN A 657 -0.01 28.89 -39.61
N LEU A 658 -0.97 29.02 -38.69
CA LEU A 658 -2.12 29.92 -38.85
C LEU A 658 -1.69 31.39 -38.96
N LEU A 659 -0.71 31.84 -38.18
CA LEU A 659 -0.15 33.19 -38.30
C LEU A 659 0.59 33.41 -39.63
N ILE A 660 1.31 32.40 -40.12
CA ILE A 660 2.00 32.46 -41.42
C ILE A 660 0.98 32.50 -42.56
N VAL A 661 -0.08 31.68 -42.52
CA VAL A 661 -1.23 31.75 -43.43
C VAL A 661 -1.77 33.18 -43.45
N GLU A 662 -2.04 33.74 -42.28
CA GLU A 662 -2.61 35.09 -42.15
C GLU A 662 -1.67 36.18 -42.69
N ALA A 663 -0.38 36.11 -42.34
CA ALA A 663 0.62 37.10 -42.74
C ALA A 663 1.03 37.01 -44.22
N THR A 664 0.86 35.85 -44.86
CA THR A 664 1.19 35.64 -46.28
C THR A 664 -0.03 35.68 -47.19
N LYS A 665 -1.21 35.97 -46.61
CA LYS A 665 -2.48 36.07 -47.33
C LYS A 665 -2.41 37.13 -48.43
N GLY A 666 -2.82 36.76 -49.64
CA GLY A 666 -2.76 37.64 -50.83
C GLY A 666 -1.35 37.80 -51.43
N THR A 667 -0.40 36.94 -51.06
CA THR A 667 0.95 36.95 -51.65
C THR A 667 1.25 35.65 -52.40
N PRO A 668 2.11 35.67 -53.44
CA PRO A 668 2.53 34.47 -54.18
C PRO A 668 3.31 33.43 -53.34
N TYR A 669 3.63 33.76 -52.09
CA TYR A 669 4.48 32.95 -51.22
C TYR A 669 3.70 32.11 -50.21
N MET A 670 2.37 32.27 -50.11
CA MET A 670 1.53 31.55 -49.14
C MET A 670 1.66 30.02 -49.24
N GLN A 671 1.55 29.47 -50.44
CA GLN A 671 1.72 28.02 -50.68
C GLN A 671 3.16 27.54 -50.38
N ARG A 672 4.17 28.36 -50.72
CA ARG A 672 5.58 28.07 -50.43
C ARG A 672 5.91 28.11 -48.94
N ALA A 673 5.26 28.98 -48.18
CA ALA A 673 5.52 29.16 -46.75
C ALA A 673 4.96 28.02 -45.89
N LEU A 674 3.98 27.27 -46.40
CA LEU A 674 3.23 26.26 -45.64
C LEU A 674 3.48 24.82 -46.10
N HIS A 675 4.17 24.62 -47.24
CA HIS A 675 4.52 23.30 -47.77
C HIS A 675 3.33 22.32 -47.95
N PHE A 676 2.11 22.82 -48.18
CA PHE A 676 0.97 21.95 -48.53
C PHE A 676 1.13 21.43 -49.95
N HIS A 677 0.91 20.13 -50.15
CA HIS A 677 1.12 19.44 -51.43
C HIS A 677 -0.17 19.35 -52.27
N SER A 678 -1.35 19.69 -51.72
CA SER A 678 -2.63 19.67 -52.44
C SER A 678 -3.74 20.50 -51.77
N ALA A 679 -4.81 20.77 -52.53
CA ALA A 679 -6.06 21.35 -52.06
C ALA A 679 -6.70 20.55 -50.90
N ALA A 680 -6.65 19.22 -51.00
CA ALA A 680 -7.18 18.30 -49.99
C ALA A 680 -6.40 18.36 -48.66
N GLU A 681 -5.08 18.51 -48.72
CA GLU A 681 -4.23 18.64 -47.51
C GLU A 681 -4.48 19.99 -46.79
N MET A 682 -4.73 21.05 -47.57
CA MET A 682 -5.12 22.35 -47.04
C MET A 682 -6.55 22.32 -46.44
N ASP A 683 -7.50 21.69 -47.13
CA ASP A 683 -8.88 21.47 -46.67
C ASP A 683 -8.89 20.68 -45.34
N GLU A 684 -8.15 19.57 -45.26
CA GLU A 684 -8.00 18.78 -44.05
C GLU A 684 -7.37 19.59 -42.90
N PHE A 685 -6.33 20.38 -43.17
CA PHE A 685 -5.70 21.24 -42.16
C PHE A 685 -6.66 22.30 -41.63
N LEU A 686 -7.40 22.99 -42.51
CA LEU A 686 -8.37 24.02 -42.13
C LEU A 686 -9.58 23.43 -41.40
N GLN A 687 -10.13 22.31 -41.87
CA GLN A 687 -11.21 21.58 -41.19
C GLN A 687 -10.84 21.19 -39.75
N ASN A 688 -9.60 20.76 -39.53
CA ASN A 688 -9.13 20.28 -38.23
C ASN A 688 -8.65 21.38 -37.27
N HIS A 689 -8.28 22.56 -37.78
CA HIS A 689 -7.57 23.58 -36.98
C HIS A 689 -8.13 25.01 -37.07
N ALA A 690 -8.95 25.33 -38.08
CA ALA A 690 -9.65 26.62 -38.19
C ALA A 690 -11.07 26.59 -37.58
N PHE A 691 -11.64 25.39 -37.41
CA PHE A 691 -12.93 25.17 -36.75
C PHE A 691 -12.69 24.55 -35.36
N ALA A 692 -13.14 25.22 -34.31
CA ALA A 692 -13.29 24.59 -33.01
C ALA A 692 -14.73 24.05 -32.89
N PRO A 693 -14.96 22.75 -32.62
CA PRO A 693 -16.28 22.34 -32.14
C PRO A 693 -16.59 23.10 -30.83
N LEU A 694 -17.83 23.56 -30.68
CA LEU A 694 -18.31 24.28 -29.49
C LEU A 694 -18.07 23.46 -28.21
N LEU A 695 -16.97 23.73 -27.51
CA LEU A 695 -16.87 23.44 -26.08
C LEU A 695 -17.41 24.69 -25.36
N PRO A 696 -18.45 24.57 -24.51
CA PRO A 696 -18.97 25.72 -23.80
C PRO A 696 -17.92 26.23 -22.79
N GLU A 697 -17.46 27.46 -22.99
CA GLU A 697 -16.83 28.25 -21.93
C GLU A 697 -17.87 28.55 -20.84
N ASP A 698 -17.52 28.20 -19.62
CA ASP A 698 -17.95 28.82 -18.36
C ASP A 698 -19.43 29.19 -18.21
N GLN A 699 -20.24 28.22 -17.78
CA GLN A 699 -21.31 28.50 -16.82
C GLN A 699 -21.27 27.51 -15.63
N PRO A 700 -21.41 27.98 -14.38
CA PRO A 700 -21.64 27.11 -13.23
C PRO A 700 -23.01 26.40 -13.40
N PRO A 701 -23.21 25.21 -12.80
CA PRO A 701 -24.43 24.45 -13.03
C PRO A 701 -25.61 25.13 -12.32
N ALA A 702 -26.39 25.90 -13.07
CA ALA A 702 -27.80 26.05 -12.76
C ALA A 702 -28.53 24.79 -13.27
N GLU A 703 -29.52 24.39 -12.48
CA GLU A 703 -30.26 23.15 -12.60
C GLU A 703 -30.80 22.86 -14.00
N GLN A 704 -30.98 21.57 -14.24
CA GLN A 704 -31.57 20.94 -15.41
C GLN A 704 -32.70 21.78 -16.02
N THR A 705 -32.50 22.18 -17.27
CA THR A 705 -33.61 22.21 -18.24
C THR A 705 -33.17 21.47 -19.49
N ASP A 706 -33.89 20.38 -19.75
CA ASP A 706 -33.97 19.74 -21.05
C ASP A 706 -34.14 20.79 -22.15
N THR A 707 -33.12 20.94 -22.98
CA THR A 707 -33.32 21.35 -24.37
C THR A 707 -32.49 20.40 -25.21
N HIS A 708 -33.17 19.55 -25.98
CA HIS A 708 -32.62 18.87 -27.14
C HIS A 708 -31.77 19.87 -27.94
N ARG A 709 -30.44 19.81 -27.82
CA ARG A 709 -29.53 20.60 -28.65
C ARG A 709 -29.47 19.94 -30.02
N ASN A 710 -30.00 20.63 -31.02
CA ASN A 710 -29.95 20.20 -32.42
C ASN A 710 -28.51 20.15 -32.92
N VAL A 711 -28.18 19.10 -33.67
CA VAL A 711 -26.87 18.78 -34.26
C VAL A 711 -26.59 19.67 -35.50
N SER A 712 -26.93 20.96 -35.45
CA SER A 712 -26.98 21.82 -36.64
C SER A 712 -26.31 23.18 -36.50
N GLU A 713 -25.44 23.37 -35.51
CA GLU A 713 -24.71 24.63 -35.30
C GLU A 713 -23.19 24.42 -35.42
N VAL A 714 -22.53 25.28 -36.21
CA VAL A 714 -21.08 25.27 -36.47
C VAL A 714 -20.49 26.60 -36.01
N MET A 715 -19.38 26.56 -35.29
CA MET A 715 -18.67 27.76 -34.83
C MET A 715 -17.52 28.09 -35.80
N VAL A 716 -17.50 29.34 -36.28
CA VAL A 716 -16.53 29.83 -37.25
C VAL A 716 -15.66 30.90 -36.60
N ALA A 717 -14.34 30.74 -36.66
CA ALA A 717 -13.42 31.74 -36.15
C ALA A 717 -13.54 33.05 -36.95
N ALA A 718 -14.03 34.12 -36.33
CA ALA A 718 -14.20 35.39 -37.03
C ALA A 718 -12.88 36.15 -37.12
N SER A 719 -12.28 36.17 -38.31
CA SER A 719 -11.14 37.02 -38.65
C SER A 719 -11.26 37.56 -40.07
N PRO A 720 -10.78 38.79 -40.36
CA PRO A 720 -10.69 39.30 -41.74
C PRO A 720 -9.93 38.35 -42.66
N GLY A 721 -8.90 37.70 -42.11
CA GLY A 721 -8.16 36.57 -42.62
C GLY A 721 -8.99 35.46 -43.22
N LEU A 722 -9.66 34.71 -42.34
CA LEU A 722 -10.47 33.55 -42.72
C LEU A 722 -11.58 33.95 -43.71
N PHE A 723 -12.27 35.07 -43.45
CA PHE A 723 -13.32 35.55 -44.35
C PHE A 723 -12.79 35.88 -45.73
N GLY A 724 -11.63 36.53 -45.84
CA GLY A 724 -11.08 36.83 -47.16
C GLY A 724 -10.57 35.59 -47.89
N THR A 725 -10.07 34.57 -47.18
CA THR A 725 -9.72 33.28 -47.78
C THR A 725 -10.95 32.57 -48.33
N LEU A 726 -12.02 32.49 -47.54
CA LEU A 726 -13.30 31.91 -47.94
C LEU A 726 -13.91 32.65 -49.14
N LEU A 727 -13.95 33.99 -49.11
CA LEU A 727 -14.46 34.82 -50.20
C LEU A 727 -13.61 34.74 -51.48
N SER A 728 -12.29 34.59 -51.35
CA SER A 728 -11.38 34.42 -52.49
C SER A 728 -11.55 33.07 -53.15
N LEU A 729 -11.76 32.00 -52.37
CA LEU A 729 -12.08 30.68 -52.89
C LEU A 729 -13.43 30.66 -53.60
N ALA A 730 -14.46 31.30 -53.04
CA ALA A 730 -15.77 31.43 -53.68
C ALA A 730 -15.66 32.18 -55.02
N ALA A 731 -14.98 33.32 -55.05
CA ALA A 731 -14.78 34.10 -56.27
C ALA A 731 -13.91 33.39 -57.33
N ALA A 732 -12.96 32.55 -56.92
CA ALA A 732 -12.18 31.70 -57.82
C ALA A 732 -13.03 30.59 -58.45
N THR A 733 -13.95 30.03 -57.66
CA THR A 733 -14.91 29.02 -58.11
C THR A 733 -15.89 29.61 -59.13
N ASP A 734 -16.43 30.80 -58.86
CA ASP A 734 -17.31 31.54 -59.80
C ASP A 734 -16.57 31.82 -61.12
N SER A 735 -15.32 32.29 -61.04
CA SER A 735 -14.49 32.59 -62.22
C SER A 735 -14.16 31.33 -63.05
N ALA A 736 -13.93 30.19 -62.39
CA ALA A 736 -13.67 28.91 -63.03
C ALA A 736 -14.92 28.31 -63.68
N GLU A 737 -16.10 28.48 -63.05
CA GLU A 737 -17.40 28.09 -63.61
C GLU A 737 -17.75 28.91 -64.85
N GLU A 738 -17.55 30.23 -64.81
CA GLU A 738 -17.74 31.13 -65.96
C GLU A 738 -16.80 30.79 -67.13
N ALA A 739 -15.60 30.32 -66.82
CA ALA A 739 -14.62 29.86 -67.81
C ALA A 739 -14.88 28.43 -68.33
N GLY A 740 -15.95 27.75 -67.86
CA GLY A 740 -16.32 26.40 -68.28
C GLY A 740 -15.36 25.30 -67.79
N ARG A 741 -14.61 25.55 -66.71
CA ARG A 741 -13.70 24.56 -66.10
C ARG A 741 -14.46 23.64 -65.16
N GLN A 742 -14.01 22.39 -65.07
CA GLN A 742 -14.62 21.40 -64.18
C GLN A 742 -14.15 21.62 -62.74
N LEU A 743 -15.11 21.91 -61.84
CA LEU A 743 -14.85 22.19 -60.44
C LEU A 743 -14.71 20.92 -59.60
N THR A 744 -13.94 21.01 -58.51
CA THR A 744 -13.87 19.97 -57.47
C THR A 744 -15.12 20.03 -56.57
N GLY A 745 -15.50 18.90 -55.96
CA GLY A 745 -16.68 18.84 -55.09
C GLY A 745 -16.53 19.71 -53.82
N GLU A 746 -15.30 19.83 -53.36
CA GLU A 746 -14.87 20.64 -52.22
C GLU A 746 -15.00 22.15 -52.52
N ALA A 747 -14.64 22.58 -53.74
CA ALA A 747 -14.79 23.98 -54.16
C ALA A 747 -16.28 24.41 -54.19
N VAL A 748 -17.15 23.54 -54.69
CA VAL A 748 -18.60 23.78 -54.69
C VAL A 748 -19.15 23.91 -53.27
N TYR A 749 -18.73 23.01 -52.37
CA TYR A 749 -19.15 23.03 -50.96
C TYR A 749 -18.72 24.32 -50.25
N TRP A 750 -17.45 24.70 -50.35
CA TRP A 750 -16.92 25.88 -49.66
C TRP A 750 -17.46 27.20 -50.20
N THR A 751 -17.77 27.25 -51.50
CA THR A 751 -18.45 28.40 -52.10
C THR A 751 -19.85 28.57 -51.51
N GLU A 752 -20.64 27.50 -51.45
CA GLU A 752 -21.99 27.52 -50.88
C GLU A 752 -21.98 27.87 -49.39
N PHE A 753 -21.04 27.31 -48.62
CA PHE A 753 -20.86 27.64 -47.20
C PHE A 753 -20.50 29.11 -47.00
N THR A 754 -19.53 29.62 -47.77
CA THR A 754 -19.07 31.01 -47.70
C THR A 754 -20.19 31.98 -48.00
N MET A 755 -20.97 31.72 -49.05
CA MET A 755 -22.09 32.58 -49.43
C MET A 755 -23.18 32.62 -48.36
N ARG A 756 -23.48 31.48 -47.74
CA ARG A 756 -24.43 31.39 -46.62
C ARG A 756 -23.93 32.12 -45.38
N LEU A 757 -22.66 31.94 -45.04
CA LEU A 757 -22.02 32.61 -43.90
C LEU A 757 -21.98 34.13 -44.08
N LYS A 758 -21.58 34.60 -45.25
CA LYS A 758 -21.60 36.03 -45.62
C LYS A 758 -23.00 36.60 -45.50
N LYS A 759 -23.99 35.96 -46.12
CA LYS A 759 -25.40 36.39 -46.07
C LYS A 759 -25.93 36.44 -44.64
N TYR A 760 -25.55 35.47 -43.80
CA TYR A 760 -25.93 35.47 -42.38
C TYR A 760 -25.30 36.64 -41.61
N ILE A 761 -23.99 36.85 -41.77
CA ILE A 761 -23.27 37.96 -41.11
C ILE A 761 -23.77 39.32 -41.57
N GLU A 762 -24.12 39.49 -42.85
CA GLU A 762 -24.65 40.74 -43.40
C GLU A 762 -26.12 41.00 -43.03
N SER A 763 -26.85 39.97 -42.57
CA SER A 763 -28.27 40.09 -42.23
C SER A 763 -28.53 40.98 -41.00
N ASP A 764 -29.76 41.48 -40.90
CA ASP A 764 -30.21 42.22 -39.71
C ASP A 764 -30.30 41.32 -38.46
N ALA A 765 -30.37 40.00 -38.64
CA ALA A 765 -30.40 39.03 -37.54
C ALA A 765 -29.03 38.88 -36.84
N PHE A 766 -27.92 39.26 -37.47
CA PHE A 766 -26.59 39.17 -36.89
C PHE A 766 -26.13 40.53 -36.35
N HIS A 767 -25.84 40.60 -35.04
CA HIS A 767 -25.75 41.90 -34.33
C HIS A 767 -24.31 42.37 -34.04
N ASP A 768 -23.31 41.52 -34.20
CA ASP A 768 -21.92 41.86 -33.89
C ASP A 768 -21.31 42.80 -34.95
N ARG A 769 -21.13 44.07 -34.58
CA ARG A 769 -20.58 45.12 -35.45
C ARG A 769 -19.10 44.91 -35.77
N GLY A 770 -18.34 44.26 -34.89
CA GLY A 770 -16.93 43.96 -35.10
C GLY A 770 -16.76 42.92 -36.21
N ILE A 771 -17.50 41.83 -36.12
CA ILE A 771 -17.49 40.75 -37.13
C ILE A 771 -18.06 41.22 -38.47
N LYS A 772 -19.14 42.02 -38.46
CA LYS A 772 -19.65 42.68 -39.68
C LYS A 772 -18.57 43.52 -40.36
N ARG A 773 -17.80 44.29 -39.58
CA ARG A 773 -16.68 45.08 -40.11
C ARG A 773 -15.56 44.19 -40.66
N MET A 774 -15.22 43.10 -39.99
CA MET A 774 -14.24 42.12 -40.48
C MET A 774 -14.67 41.50 -41.83
N MET A 775 -15.97 41.21 -42.02
CA MET A 775 -16.50 40.71 -43.30
C MET A 775 -16.43 41.76 -44.41
N VAL A 776 -16.72 43.03 -44.09
CA VAL A 776 -16.56 44.16 -45.02
C VAL A 776 -15.09 44.35 -45.41
N ASP A 777 -14.18 44.34 -44.43
CA ASP A 777 -12.75 44.49 -44.66
C ASP A 777 -12.20 43.30 -45.47
N ALA A 778 -12.71 42.09 -45.24
CA ALA A 778 -12.38 40.90 -46.02
C ALA A 778 -12.86 41.00 -47.48
N ALA A 779 -14.06 41.53 -47.72
CA ALA A 779 -14.61 41.70 -49.06
C ALA A 779 -13.83 42.71 -49.92
N GLN A 780 -13.10 43.63 -49.30
CA GLN A 780 -12.22 44.59 -50.00
C GLN A 780 -10.89 43.98 -50.44
N ASN A 781 -10.52 42.81 -49.91
CA ASN A 781 -9.21 42.18 -50.13
C ASN A 781 -9.35 40.75 -50.69
N ILE A 782 -10.36 40.53 -51.54
CA ILE A 782 -10.58 39.26 -52.24
C ILE A 782 -9.54 39.13 -53.35
N ASP A 783 -8.86 37.98 -53.42
CA ASP A 783 -7.89 37.65 -54.47
C ASP A 783 -8.10 36.22 -54.99
N PRO A 784 -8.96 36.04 -56.01
CA PRO A 784 -9.32 34.73 -56.57
C PRO A 784 -8.13 33.97 -57.17
N SER A 785 -7.11 34.70 -57.65
CA SER A 785 -5.99 34.12 -58.39
C SER A 785 -5.20 33.07 -57.60
N ASN A 786 -5.22 33.17 -56.26
CA ASN A 786 -4.54 32.26 -55.35
C ASN A 786 -5.20 30.87 -55.22
N PHE A 787 -6.42 30.70 -55.76
CA PHE A 787 -7.21 29.48 -55.61
C PHE A 787 -7.61 28.85 -56.96
N GLU A 788 -7.26 29.45 -58.10
CA GLU A 788 -7.66 28.98 -59.44
C GLU A 788 -7.19 27.54 -59.75
N GLU A 789 -5.98 27.16 -59.30
CA GLU A 789 -5.43 25.80 -59.48
C GLU A 789 -6.00 24.78 -58.46
N ILE A 790 -6.63 25.26 -57.38
CA ILE A 790 -7.15 24.46 -56.27
C ILE A 790 -8.62 24.09 -56.48
N VAL A 791 -9.39 24.96 -57.17
CA VAL A 791 -10.84 24.80 -57.37
C VAL A 791 -11.22 23.95 -58.58
N CYS A 792 -10.27 23.67 -59.48
CA CYS A 792 -10.47 22.89 -60.70
C CYS A 792 -9.87 21.47 -60.59
N VAL A 793 -10.42 20.51 -61.33
CA VAL A 793 -9.93 19.13 -61.45
C VAL A 793 -8.67 19.02 -62.32
#